data_AF-A0A3M1GCX7-F1
#
_entry.id   AF-A0A3M1GCX7-F1
#
_cell.length_a   1.000
_cell.length_b   1.000
_cell.length_c   1.000
_cell.angle_alpha   90.00
_cell.angle_beta   90.00
_cell.angle_gamma   90.00
#
_symmetry.space_group_name_H-M   'P 1'
#
loop_
_entity.id
_entity.type
_entity.pdbx_description
1 polymer ?
#
loop_
_entity_poly.entity_id
_entity_poly.type
_entity_poly.pdbx_seq_one_letter_code
_entity_poly.pdbx_strand_id
1 'polypeptide(L)'
;PSIVYYVDPNYVGTETGSSAQPFNSLAEARDQIRADTSRTSDGVSALPGWWDGAKVVLKDGVYDLSATRFTLDERDRGSAAYPVLYVADTGATPVFTGAHQVSDSAWKRIVLDTPVGNEVNDSSAWARMPAAAKSGNDSFVYRLDVNALSIDKGSIIGDYGAARDYLMLLDSGAIKQWSAWPAGALEDAASWVNMDAASGTSWNAPATITFSETTPLGWNINGQNLLMYGACGLFGNPPNDAPAPWWFSFEEVDGISGSGSTTISITDYNGPYRVDFDDARGFLRLCNAMEAITEGATVWWHTNGYLYYWPAGGSAPTDTSLTLNTEIVQLGVADDPSQAPDYVHFRGIVFEGTRDRTIGIYETTGTRFESCTFRACSGHGPFAEGVYALELVGCTVSDIASTGFLIRTAGDKATLTESGTSITTSTFSNLGWGVWGQNKAALALGEADSNGNVCGVTVSGNTFQDCYTRAVLVNGALVTIDNNTFTRVVRLTGDAAAVSDGRKVTDVGIVVSNNTFTDIVRHPRQNASYGAIFGVYMDDCLSWSTITDNHFLRCDSAIQVASGKGTTIARNVFDDCDNNNHACAVVLAYRAGFTTTFDAELAQYLLEDPPWSTLWPLVKEQKSGGQLRDYLNRFWFDYAGVNIGIKFVDNVLKSGSYLYRTTGPVDGDIVQTQLQYPAGYSGTPVEGGGSVLMSTMKRP
;
A
#
# COMPACT_ATOMS: atom_id res chain seq x y z
N PRO A 1 -14.41 -8.50 -33.35
CA PRO A 1 -15.16 -7.24 -33.15
C PRO A 1 -15.47 -6.54 -34.47
N SER A 2 -16.76 -6.20 -34.64
CA SER A 2 -17.34 -5.45 -35.76
C SER A 2 -16.89 -3.99 -35.76
N ILE A 3 -16.56 -3.45 -34.59
CA ILE A 3 -16.01 -2.10 -34.46
C ILE A 3 -14.51 -2.21 -34.17
N VAL A 4 -13.70 -1.58 -35.03
CA VAL A 4 -12.25 -1.45 -34.82
C VAL A 4 -11.82 -0.02 -35.14
N TYR A 5 -11.32 0.66 -34.11
CA TYR A 5 -10.76 2.00 -34.23
C TYR A 5 -9.30 2.02 -33.85
N TYR A 6 -8.55 2.97 -34.43
CA TYR A 6 -7.15 3.22 -34.16
C TYR A 6 -6.99 4.61 -33.56
N VAL A 7 -6.12 4.74 -32.56
CA VAL A 7 -5.79 6.03 -31.94
C VAL A 7 -4.29 6.23 -31.96
N ASP A 8 -3.84 7.39 -32.43
CA ASP A 8 -2.45 7.80 -32.47
C ASP A 8 -2.34 9.23 -31.94
N PRO A 9 -1.71 9.45 -30.77
CA PRO A 9 -1.65 10.77 -30.14
C PRO A 9 -0.80 11.77 -30.94
N ASN A 10 -0.02 11.29 -31.92
CA ASN A 10 0.82 12.12 -32.77
C ASN A 10 0.22 12.35 -34.17
N TYR A 11 -0.95 11.78 -34.46
CA TYR A 11 -1.56 11.92 -35.77
C TYR A 11 -2.09 13.35 -35.99
N VAL A 12 -1.73 13.92 -37.14
CA VAL A 12 -2.18 15.24 -37.58
C VAL A 12 -2.86 15.07 -38.93
N GLY A 13 -4.19 15.21 -38.98
CA GLY A 13 -4.93 15.07 -40.22
C GLY A 13 -6.44 15.01 -40.02
N THR A 14 -7.16 14.60 -41.07
CA THR A 14 -8.58 14.26 -40.94
C THR A 14 -8.71 12.86 -40.35
N GLU A 15 -9.58 12.72 -39.36
CA GLU A 15 -9.70 11.54 -38.54
C GLU A 15 -10.95 10.76 -38.90
N THR A 16 -10.79 9.47 -39.18
CA THR A 16 -11.91 8.55 -39.42
C THR A 16 -11.89 7.36 -38.47
N GLY A 17 -10.88 7.29 -37.59
CA GLY A 17 -10.61 6.16 -36.73
C GLY A 17 -10.04 4.93 -37.46
N SER A 18 -9.84 5.01 -38.78
CA SER A 18 -9.25 3.91 -39.55
C SER A 18 -7.74 3.82 -39.31
N SER A 19 -7.12 2.68 -39.63
CA SER A 19 -5.66 2.51 -39.47
C SER A 19 -4.81 3.54 -40.22
N ALA A 20 -5.31 4.09 -41.33
CA ALA A 20 -4.62 5.10 -42.13
C ALA A 20 -4.93 6.54 -41.69
N GLN A 21 -6.01 6.72 -40.93
CA GLN A 21 -6.51 8.01 -40.44
C GLN A 21 -7.05 7.81 -39.02
N PRO A 22 -6.17 7.48 -38.06
CA PRO A 22 -6.57 7.19 -36.69
C PRO A 22 -7.19 8.44 -36.03
N PHE A 23 -7.90 8.23 -34.93
CA PHE A 23 -8.28 9.33 -34.05
C PHE A 23 -7.06 9.87 -33.31
N ASN A 24 -7.07 11.14 -32.93
CA ASN A 24 -6.00 11.74 -32.14
C ASN A 24 -6.13 11.40 -30.64
N SER A 25 -7.35 11.08 -30.17
CA SER A 25 -7.64 10.89 -28.74
C SER A 25 -8.46 9.64 -28.43
N LEU A 26 -8.32 9.19 -27.17
CA LEU A 26 -9.14 8.09 -26.61
C LEU A 26 -10.63 8.46 -26.56
N ALA A 27 -10.91 9.74 -26.28
CA ALA A 27 -12.27 10.27 -26.18
C ALA A 27 -13.01 10.19 -27.51
N GLU A 28 -12.37 10.55 -28.63
CA GLU A 28 -12.97 10.44 -29.97
C GLU A 28 -13.29 8.98 -30.32
N ALA A 29 -12.38 8.04 -30.03
CA ALA A 29 -12.64 6.62 -30.26
C ALA A 29 -13.83 6.10 -29.44
N ARG A 30 -13.90 6.46 -28.15
CA ARG A 30 -15.04 6.14 -27.27
C ARG A 30 -16.33 6.73 -27.81
N ASP A 31 -16.32 8.02 -28.13
CA ASP A 31 -17.51 8.75 -28.57
C ASP A 31 -18.02 8.25 -29.93
N GLN A 32 -17.11 7.82 -30.81
CA GLN A 32 -17.49 7.17 -32.06
C GLN A 32 -18.13 5.79 -31.82
N ILE A 33 -17.61 4.97 -30.90
CA ILE A 33 -18.26 3.70 -30.52
C ILE A 33 -19.68 3.95 -30.03
N ARG A 34 -19.87 4.96 -29.16
CA ARG A 34 -21.21 5.36 -28.66
C ARG A 34 -22.14 5.77 -29.80
N ALA A 35 -21.64 6.56 -30.76
CA ALA A 35 -22.40 7.00 -31.92
C ALA A 35 -22.81 5.83 -32.83
N ASP A 36 -21.88 4.95 -33.19
CA ASP A 36 -22.15 3.80 -34.06
C ASP A 36 -23.12 2.80 -33.45
N THR A 37 -23.09 2.70 -32.13
CA THR A 37 -24.00 1.83 -31.38
C THR A 37 -25.28 2.51 -30.95
N SER A 38 -25.45 3.81 -31.26
CA SER A 38 -26.62 4.62 -30.88
C SER A 38 -26.91 4.58 -29.38
N ARG A 39 -25.87 4.51 -28.55
CA ARG A 39 -26.00 4.41 -27.08
C ARG A 39 -26.19 5.79 -26.46
N THR A 40 -27.30 5.98 -25.76
CA THR A 40 -27.64 7.17 -24.97
C THR A 40 -27.54 6.90 -23.47
N SER A 41 -27.41 7.97 -22.68
CA SER A 41 -27.25 7.93 -21.21
C SER A 41 -28.58 7.77 -20.46
N ASP A 42 -29.53 7.02 -21.01
CA ASP A 42 -30.89 6.85 -20.47
C ASP A 42 -31.06 5.63 -19.54
N GLY A 43 -29.94 5.04 -19.09
CA GLY A 43 -29.91 3.89 -18.20
C GLY A 43 -30.05 2.57 -18.95
N VAL A 44 -28.96 1.80 -18.99
CA VAL A 44 -28.90 0.40 -19.44
C VAL A 44 -29.41 0.21 -20.89
N SER A 45 -29.05 1.10 -21.82
CA SER A 45 -29.38 0.91 -23.25
C SER A 45 -28.81 -0.44 -23.73
N ALA A 46 -29.69 -1.37 -24.12
CA ALA A 46 -29.32 -2.74 -24.46
C ALA A 46 -28.25 -2.76 -25.56
N LEU A 47 -27.32 -3.72 -25.48
CA LEU A 47 -26.36 -3.92 -26.57
C LEU A 47 -27.13 -4.14 -27.88
N PRO A 48 -26.73 -3.50 -29.00
CA PRO A 48 -27.37 -3.73 -30.29
C PRO A 48 -27.39 -5.23 -30.62
N GLY A 49 -28.45 -5.72 -31.25
CA GLY A 49 -28.58 -7.16 -31.56
C GLY A 49 -27.48 -7.73 -32.48
N TRP A 50 -26.71 -6.86 -33.13
CA TRP A 50 -25.55 -7.20 -33.97
C TRP A 50 -24.20 -7.11 -33.23
N TRP A 51 -24.19 -6.73 -31.96
CA TRP A 51 -22.97 -6.52 -31.19
C TRP A 51 -22.12 -7.80 -31.06
N ASP A 52 -20.87 -7.71 -31.50
CA ASP A 52 -19.84 -8.74 -31.38
C ASP A 52 -18.50 -8.18 -30.80
N GLY A 53 -18.58 -7.03 -30.13
CA GLY A 53 -17.49 -6.38 -29.41
C GLY A 53 -16.89 -5.19 -30.17
N ALA A 54 -16.11 -4.38 -29.45
CA ALA A 54 -15.34 -3.27 -30.02
C ALA A 54 -13.86 -3.39 -29.66
N LYS A 55 -12.98 -2.88 -30.53
CA LYS A 55 -11.55 -2.85 -30.29
C LYS A 55 -10.95 -1.49 -30.67
N VAL A 56 -10.31 -0.84 -29.72
CA VAL A 56 -9.51 0.37 -29.90
C VAL A 56 -8.03 -0.04 -29.87
N VAL A 57 -7.35 0.15 -30.99
CA VAL A 57 -5.93 -0.15 -31.18
C VAL A 57 -5.12 1.12 -30.96
N LEU A 58 -4.23 1.09 -29.98
CA LEU A 58 -3.45 2.24 -29.52
C LEU A 58 -2.05 2.18 -30.13
N LYS A 59 -1.69 3.20 -30.89
CA LYS A 59 -0.33 3.37 -31.42
C LYS A 59 0.65 3.72 -30.31
N ASP A 60 1.93 3.64 -30.64
CA ASP A 60 3.00 4.02 -29.73
C ASP A 60 2.96 5.53 -29.44
N GLY A 61 3.25 5.93 -28.20
CA GLY A 61 3.30 7.33 -27.82
C GLY A 61 2.68 7.62 -26.45
N VAL A 62 2.73 8.90 -26.09
CA VAL A 62 2.21 9.44 -24.84
C VAL A 62 0.84 10.05 -25.11
N TYR A 63 -0.16 9.51 -24.41
CA TYR A 63 -1.53 10.00 -24.38
C TYR A 63 -1.66 10.91 -23.16
N ASP A 64 -1.61 12.22 -23.40
CA ASP A 64 -1.68 13.25 -22.37
C ASP A 64 -3.10 13.35 -21.79
N LEU A 65 -3.23 12.94 -20.53
CA LEU A 65 -4.45 13.03 -19.72
C LEU A 65 -4.22 13.93 -18.50
N SER A 66 -3.21 14.82 -18.54
CA SER A 66 -2.83 15.66 -17.40
C SER A 66 -3.92 16.68 -17.06
N ALA A 67 -4.65 17.16 -18.06
CA ALA A 67 -5.70 18.17 -17.90
C ALA A 67 -7.12 17.58 -17.83
N THR A 68 -7.33 16.36 -18.31
CA THR A 68 -8.67 15.75 -18.38
C THR A 68 -8.59 14.24 -18.22
N ARG A 69 -9.41 13.74 -17.30
CA ARG A 69 -9.60 12.32 -17.05
C ARG A 69 -10.40 11.66 -18.17
N PHE A 70 -9.96 10.47 -18.60
CA PHE A 70 -10.70 9.64 -19.53
C PHE A 70 -11.76 8.82 -18.78
N THR A 71 -13.03 9.05 -19.07
CA THR A 71 -14.15 8.41 -18.37
C THR A 71 -14.86 7.39 -19.26
N LEU A 72 -15.18 6.23 -18.68
CA LEU A 72 -16.05 5.23 -19.29
C LEU A 72 -17.23 4.96 -18.36
N ASP A 73 -18.43 4.94 -18.92
CA ASP A 73 -19.69 4.77 -18.20
C ASP A 73 -20.55 3.67 -18.85
N GLU A 74 -21.81 3.50 -18.45
CA GLU A 74 -22.67 2.43 -18.91
C GLU A 74 -22.83 2.35 -20.43
N ARG A 75 -22.59 3.46 -21.14
CA ARG A 75 -22.61 3.50 -22.62
C ARG A 75 -21.42 2.80 -23.24
N ASP A 76 -20.37 2.50 -22.48
CA ASP A 76 -19.13 1.89 -22.97
C ASP A 76 -19.05 0.38 -22.68
N ARG A 77 -20.10 -0.18 -22.08
CA ARG A 77 -20.13 -1.61 -21.72
C ARG A 77 -20.06 -2.55 -22.91
N GLY A 78 -19.44 -3.70 -22.69
CA GLY A 78 -19.51 -4.89 -23.53
C GLY A 78 -20.39 -5.98 -22.90
N SER A 79 -20.02 -7.22 -23.18
CA SER A 79 -20.56 -8.42 -22.53
C SER A 79 -19.44 -9.45 -22.37
N ALA A 80 -19.65 -10.47 -21.53
CA ALA A 80 -18.68 -11.55 -21.36
C ALA A 80 -18.22 -12.21 -22.68
N ALA A 81 -19.13 -12.37 -23.64
CA ALA A 81 -18.79 -12.94 -24.95
C ALA A 81 -18.13 -11.91 -25.90
N TYR A 82 -18.45 -10.63 -25.73
CA TYR A 82 -18.14 -9.56 -26.66
C TYR A 82 -17.76 -8.28 -25.90
N PRO A 83 -16.54 -8.22 -25.36
CA PRO A 83 -16.06 -7.08 -24.57
C PRO A 83 -15.71 -5.86 -25.43
N VAL A 84 -15.46 -4.73 -24.78
CA VAL A 84 -14.78 -3.56 -25.38
C VAL A 84 -13.30 -3.62 -25.01
N LEU A 85 -12.43 -3.61 -26.01
CA LEU A 85 -10.99 -3.82 -25.83
C LEU A 85 -10.21 -2.53 -26.15
N TYR A 86 -9.37 -2.07 -25.22
CA TYR A 86 -8.31 -1.09 -25.47
C TYR A 86 -6.98 -1.81 -25.48
N VAL A 87 -6.32 -1.88 -26.63
CA VAL A 87 -5.14 -2.73 -26.82
C VAL A 87 -4.00 -1.94 -27.45
N ALA A 88 -2.79 -2.10 -26.91
CA ALA A 88 -1.59 -1.67 -27.59
C ALA A 88 -1.46 -2.36 -28.96
N ASP A 89 -1.04 -1.59 -29.97
CA ASP A 89 -0.63 -2.15 -31.25
C ASP A 89 0.63 -3.02 -31.09
N THR A 90 0.89 -3.85 -32.08
CA THR A 90 2.02 -4.79 -32.03
C THR A 90 3.34 -4.03 -31.89
N GLY A 91 4.03 -4.23 -30.77
CA GLY A 91 5.32 -3.58 -30.46
C GLY A 91 5.20 -2.14 -29.93
N ALA A 92 3.98 -1.60 -29.80
CA ALA A 92 3.74 -0.29 -29.19
C ALA A 92 3.70 -0.39 -27.66
N THR A 93 4.08 0.69 -26.99
CA THR A 93 3.96 0.89 -25.54
C THR A 93 3.19 2.19 -25.27
N PRO A 94 1.86 2.21 -25.49
CA PRO A 94 1.06 3.40 -25.23
C PRO A 94 1.12 3.77 -23.74
N VAL A 95 1.44 5.04 -23.46
CA VAL A 95 1.54 5.58 -22.10
C VAL A 95 0.42 6.57 -21.85
N PHE A 96 -0.50 6.23 -20.96
CA PHE A 96 -1.52 7.14 -20.46
C PHE A 96 -0.94 7.87 -19.26
N THR A 97 -0.72 9.18 -19.37
CA THR A 97 -0.04 9.94 -18.32
C THR A 97 -0.91 11.06 -17.77
N GLY A 98 -0.93 11.18 -16.46
CA GLY A 98 -1.51 12.32 -15.74
C GLY A 98 -0.51 13.43 -15.46
N ALA A 99 0.75 13.24 -15.88
CA ALA A 99 1.80 14.19 -15.66
C ALA A 99 1.91 15.17 -16.83
N HIS A 100 2.09 16.45 -16.49
CA HIS A 100 2.31 17.51 -17.46
C HIS A 100 3.79 17.59 -17.81
N GLN A 101 4.12 17.48 -19.10
CA GLN A 101 5.51 17.59 -19.57
C GLN A 101 6.06 19.00 -19.32
N VAL A 102 7.23 19.09 -18.70
CA VAL A 102 7.93 20.35 -18.45
C VAL A 102 8.94 20.57 -19.57
N SER A 103 8.89 21.76 -20.20
CA SER A 103 9.90 22.15 -21.19
C SER A 103 11.29 22.27 -20.54
N ASP A 104 12.33 21.74 -21.19
CA ASP A 104 13.72 21.90 -20.76
C ASP A 104 14.11 23.37 -20.51
N SER A 105 13.51 24.30 -21.27
CA SER A 105 13.77 25.74 -21.16
C SER A 105 13.16 26.38 -19.90
N ALA A 106 12.21 25.71 -19.25
CA ALA A 106 11.56 26.18 -18.02
C ALA A 106 12.50 26.05 -16.81
N TRP A 107 13.44 25.11 -16.85
CA TRP A 107 14.44 24.93 -15.80
C TRP A 107 15.52 26.00 -15.87
N LYS A 108 15.78 26.66 -14.74
CA LYS A 108 16.81 27.70 -14.60
C LYS A 108 17.89 27.25 -13.62
N ARG A 109 19.15 27.21 -14.07
CA ARG A 109 20.29 26.92 -13.20
C ARG A 109 20.47 28.04 -12.18
N ILE A 110 20.68 27.70 -10.91
CA ILE A 110 20.88 28.72 -9.87
C ILE A 110 22.33 29.16 -9.84
N VAL A 111 22.55 30.47 -9.89
CA VAL A 111 23.87 31.12 -9.85
C VAL A 111 23.88 32.29 -8.87
N LEU A 112 25.07 32.73 -8.42
CA LEU A 112 25.23 33.98 -7.67
C LEU A 112 25.61 35.19 -8.53
N ASP A 113 26.15 34.95 -9.73
CA ASP A 113 26.55 36.01 -10.64
C ASP A 113 25.34 36.61 -11.38
N THR A 114 25.61 37.52 -12.32
CA THR A 114 24.57 38.03 -13.23
C THR A 114 24.09 36.89 -14.14
N PRO A 115 22.80 36.51 -14.11
CA PRO A 115 22.31 35.37 -14.88
C PRO A 115 22.47 35.57 -16.39
N VAL A 116 22.89 34.51 -17.09
CA VAL A 116 22.91 34.46 -18.55
C VAL A 116 22.10 33.26 -19.06
N GLY A 117 21.32 33.46 -20.13
CA GLY A 117 20.54 32.39 -20.75
C GLY A 117 19.52 31.75 -19.81
N ASN A 118 19.67 30.44 -19.55
CA ASN A 118 18.79 29.65 -18.67
C ASN A 118 19.28 29.62 -17.22
N GLU A 119 19.70 30.76 -16.70
CA GLU A 119 20.15 30.93 -15.32
C GLU A 119 19.19 31.81 -14.52
N VAL A 120 19.27 31.70 -13.20
CA VAL A 120 18.59 32.60 -12.28
C VAL A 120 19.44 32.90 -11.06
N ASN A 121 19.42 34.16 -10.63
CA ASN A 121 20.02 34.55 -9.36
C ASN A 121 19.02 34.30 -8.24
N ASP A 122 19.24 33.23 -7.49
CA ASP A 122 18.46 32.87 -6.30
C ASP A 122 19.40 32.73 -5.11
N SER A 123 19.91 33.88 -4.65
CA SER A 123 20.88 33.94 -3.54
C SER A 123 20.34 33.36 -2.23
N SER A 124 19.02 33.39 -2.03
CA SER A 124 18.36 32.78 -0.87
C SER A 124 18.47 31.25 -0.90
N ALA A 125 18.05 30.62 -2.01
CA ALA A 125 18.20 29.17 -2.16
C ALA A 125 19.68 28.76 -2.16
N TRP A 126 20.52 29.50 -2.90
CA TRP A 126 21.95 29.23 -2.98
C TRP A 126 22.61 29.27 -1.60
N ALA A 127 22.30 30.24 -0.75
CA ALA A 127 22.89 30.34 0.60
C ALA A 127 22.60 29.11 1.47
N ARG A 128 21.47 28.46 1.25
CA ARG A 128 20.99 27.31 2.04
C ARG A 128 21.52 25.97 1.55
N MET A 129 21.83 25.84 0.25
CA MET A 129 22.33 24.59 -0.32
C MET A 129 23.64 24.10 0.34
N PRO A 130 23.84 22.77 0.47
CA PRO A 130 25.10 22.21 0.95
C PRO A 130 26.24 22.52 -0.02
N ALA A 131 27.48 22.52 0.47
CA ALA A 131 28.66 22.81 -0.34
C ALA A 131 28.82 21.87 -1.54
N ALA A 132 28.41 20.61 -1.41
CA ALA A 132 28.45 19.61 -2.48
C ALA A 132 27.55 19.96 -3.69
N ALA A 133 26.51 20.77 -3.48
CA ALA A 133 25.60 21.20 -4.54
C ALA A 133 26.15 22.40 -5.34
N LYS A 134 27.37 22.88 -5.02
CA LYS A 134 27.95 24.13 -5.53
C LYS A 134 29.29 23.90 -6.19
N SER A 135 29.62 24.77 -7.15
CA SER A 135 30.95 24.88 -7.75
C SER A 135 31.25 26.36 -8.01
N GLY A 136 31.95 27.01 -7.08
CA GLY A 136 32.16 28.46 -7.14
C GLY A 136 30.84 29.22 -7.02
N ASN A 137 30.51 30.04 -8.00
CA ASN A 137 29.25 30.79 -8.06
C ASN A 137 28.10 30.03 -8.73
N ASP A 138 28.37 28.85 -9.28
CA ASP A 138 27.37 27.98 -9.92
C ASP A 138 26.84 26.94 -8.92
N SER A 139 25.63 26.44 -9.16
CA SER A 139 25.09 25.24 -8.51
C SER A 139 24.76 24.13 -9.52
N PHE A 140 24.65 22.90 -9.00
CA PHE A 140 24.08 21.75 -9.72
C PHE A 140 22.55 21.67 -9.56
N VAL A 141 21.94 22.70 -8.96
CA VAL A 141 20.51 22.73 -8.64
C VAL A 141 19.80 23.67 -9.61
N TYR A 142 18.72 23.16 -10.19
CA TYR A 142 17.86 23.88 -11.11
C TYR A 142 16.56 24.26 -10.41
N ARG A 143 16.04 25.44 -10.73
CA ARG A 143 14.74 25.96 -10.28
C ARG A 143 13.73 25.91 -11.41
N LEU A 144 12.52 25.51 -11.09
CA LEU A 144 11.35 25.60 -11.92
C LEU A 144 10.32 26.50 -11.23
N ASP A 145 9.75 27.46 -11.97
CA ASP A 145 8.60 28.24 -11.53
C ASP A 145 7.32 27.53 -11.94
N VAL A 146 6.68 26.86 -10.99
CA VAL A 146 5.47 26.09 -11.24
C VAL A 146 4.26 27.00 -11.44
N ASN A 147 4.26 28.22 -10.90
CA ASN A 147 3.20 29.19 -11.21
C ASN A 147 3.16 29.51 -12.70
N ALA A 148 4.35 29.61 -13.32
CA ALA A 148 4.48 29.92 -14.73
C ALA A 148 3.95 28.80 -15.64
N LEU A 149 3.84 27.57 -15.13
CA LEU A 149 3.28 26.44 -15.86
C LEU A 149 1.75 26.43 -15.89
N SER A 150 1.08 27.30 -15.12
CA SER A 150 -0.39 27.36 -15.01
C SER A 150 -1.02 26.01 -14.59
N ILE A 151 -0.28 25.19 -13.85
CA ILE A 151 -0.78 23.93 -13.28
C ILE A 151 -1.13 24.12 -11.81
N ASP A 152 -2.10 23.35 -11.31
CA ASP A 152 -2.37 23.32 -9.87
C ASP A 152 -1.11 22.87 -9.12
N LYS A 153 -0.78 23.54 -8.03
CA LYS A 153 0.37 23.19 -7.18
C LYS A 153 0.10 21.99 -6.27
N GLY A 154 -1.18 21.64 -6.13
CA GLY A 154 -1.66 20.63 -5.20
C GLY A 154 -1.31 20.95 -3.75
N SER A 155 -1.25 19.93 -2.92
CA SER A 155 -0.85 20.06 -1.51
C SER A 155 0.55 19.49 -1.27
N ILE A 156 1.20 19.97 -0.21
CA ILE A 156 2.43 19.37 0.31
C ILE A 156 2.18 18.38 1.45
N ILE A 157 1.04 18.49 2.14
CA ILE A 157 0.55 17.59 3.19
C ILE A 157 -0.93 17.30 2.89
N GLY A 158 -1.30 16.04 2.70
CA GLY A 158 -2.69 15.64 2.54
C GLY A 158 -3.36 15.43 3.90
N ASP A 159 -4.61 15.85 4.06
CA ASP A 159 -5.44 15.45 5.20
C ASP A 159 -5.61 13.92 5.22
N TYR A 160 -5.70 13.32 6.40
CA TYR A 160 -6.07 11.91 6.52
C TYR A 160 -7.47 11.69 5.91
N GLY A 161 -7.53 10.89 4.84
CA GLY A 161 -8.78 10.60 4.12
C GLY A 161 -9.16 11.61 3.03
N ALA A 162 -8.40 12.69 2.83
CA ALA A 162 -8.55 13.54 1.64
C ALA A 162 -7.77 12.98 0.44
N ALA A 163 -8.18 13.39 -0.76
CA ALA A 163 -7.48 13.05 -2.00
C ALA A 163 -6.01 13.48 -1.90
N ARG A 164 -5.10 12.55 -2.21
CA ARG A 164 -3.66 12.78 -2.13
C ARG A 164 -3.25 13.56 -3.37
N ASP A 165 -2.96 14.84 -3.19
CA ASP A 165 -2.73 15.77 -4.30
C ASP A 165 -1.29 16.27 -4.35
N TYR A 166 -0.32 15.36 -4.16
CA TYR A 166 1.10 15.74 -4.11
C TYR A 166 1.69 15.96 -5.50
N LEU A 167 2.24 17.15 -5.71
CA LEU A 167 3.09 17.46 -6.85
C LEU A 167 4.42 16.68 -6.72
N MET A 168 4.63 15.73 -7.63
CA MET A 168 5.88 14.97 -7.73
C MET A 168 6.52 15.22 -9.09
N LEU A 169 7.85 15.30 -9.09
CA LEU A 169 8.65 15.34 -10.29
C LEU A 169 8.89 13.92 -10.80
N LEU A 170 8.61 13.71 -12.08
CA LEU A 170 9.10 12.57 -12.83
C LEU A 170 10.27 13.06 -13.68
N ASP A 171 11.35 12.29 -13.70
CA ASP A 171 12.46 12.48 -14.63
C ASP A 171 12.74 11.14 -15.30
N SER A 172 12.59 11.13 -16.62
CA SER A 172 12.59 9.92 -17.45
C SER A 172 11.57 8.87 -16.97
N GLY A 173 10.39 9.33 -16.55
CA GLY A 173 9.29 8.50 -16.04
C GLY A 173 9.44 8.00 -14.59
N ALA A 174 10.55 8.31 -13.90
CA ALA A 174 10.78 7.89 -12.52
C ALA A 174 10.51 9.02 -11.52
N ILE A 175 9.75 8.74 -10.46
CA ILE A 175 9.50 9.70 -9.38
C ILE A 175 10.81 10.08 -8.69
N LYS A 176 11.00 11.39 -8.46
CA LYS A 176 12.08 11.93 -7.64
C LYS A 176 11.56 12.30 -6.27
N GLN A 177 12.20 11.71 -5.26
CA GLN A 177 11.86 11.95 -3.87
C GLN A 177 12.27 13.35 -3.43
N TRP A 178 11.64 13.83 -2.36
CA TRP A 178 12.11 15.01 -1.66
C TRP A 178 13.48 14.74 -1.03
N SER A 179 14.30 15.77 -0.99
CA SER A 179 15.51 15.84 -0.18
C SER A 179 15.23 15.43 1.26
N ALA A 180 16.20 14.79 1.89
CA ALA A 180 16.02 14.27 3.24
C ALA A 180 17.30 14.33 4.07
N TRP A 181 17.14 14.60 5.36
CA TRP A 181 18.19 14.55 6.37
C TRP A 181 17.81 13.62 7.54
N PRO A 182 18.74 12.78 8.00
CA PRO A 182 19.98 12.42 7.32
C PRO A 182 19.73 11.86 5.92
N ALA A 183 20.68 12.05 5.00
CA ALA A 183 20.57 11.50 3.65
C ALA A 183 20.68 9.98 3.68
N GLY A 184 20.13 9.30 2.68
CA GLY A 184 20.18 7.83 2.57
C GLY A 184 18.83 7.18 2.26
N ALA A 185 18.89 5.89 1.95
CA ALA A 185 17.71 5.07 1.69
C ALA A 185 16.86 4.90 2.95
N LEU A 186 15.54 4.81 2.80
CA LEU A 186 14.58 4.66 3.92
C LEU A 186 14.86 3.46 4.83
N GLU A 187 15.50 2.43 4.29
CA GLU A 187 15.85 1.19 4.99
C GLU A 187 17.20 1.24 5.72
N ASP A 188 17.98 2.30 5.48
CA ASP A 188 19.23 2.49 6.19
C ASP A 188 18.95 3.08 7.56
N ALA A 189 19.32 2.34 8.61
CA ALA A 189 19.21 2.81 9.98
C ALA A 189 19.97 4.11 10.21
N ALA A 190 21.08 4.38 9.54
CA ALA A 190 21.81 5.66 9.68
C ALA A 190 21.06 6.85 9.07
N SER A 191 20.06 6.60 8.22
CA SER A 191 19.25 7.65 7.61
C SER A 191 18.19 8.25 8.55
N TRP A 192 18.03 7.72 9.77
CA TRP A 192 17.02 8.14 10.74
C TRP A 192 17.64 8.74 12.02
N VAL A 193 16.96 9.71 12.63
CA VAL A 193 17.37 10.32 13.91
C VAL A 193 16.48 9.78 15.02
N ASN A 194 17.07 9.47 16.17
CA ASN A 194 16.30 9.09 17.36
C ASN A 194 15.72 10.35 18.01
N MET A 195 14.46 10.28 18.43
CA MET A 195 13.89 11.28 19.32
C MET A 195 14.44 11.07 20.74
N ASP A 196 14.87 12.14 21.40
CA ASP A 196 15.27 12.13 22.81
C ASP A 196 14.09 12.45 23.74
N ALA A 197 13.21 13.36 23.31
CA ALA A 197 12.05 13.83 24.06
C ALA A 197 10.92 14.28 23.12
N ALA A 198 9.67 14.18 23.58
CA ALA A 198 8.53 14.84 22.94
C ALA A 198 7.59 15.44 24.01
N SER A 199 6.91 16.54 23.67
CA SER A 199 5.97 17.25 24.55
C SER A 199 4.81 17.82 23.73
N GLY A 200 3.65 18.10 24.35
CA GLY A 200 2.43 18.48 23.63
C GLY A 200 1.75 17.29 22.95
N THR A 201 1.72 16.16 23.66
CA THR A 201 1.49 14.81 23.12
C THR A 201 0.04 14.38 23.03
N SER A 202 -0.90 15.21 23.50
CA SER A 202 -2.33 14.92 23.33
C SER A 202 -2.72 14.92 21.86
N TRP A 203 -3.56 13.97 21.46
CA TRP A 203 -4.22 13.95 20.16
C TRP A 203 -4.73 15.35 19.78
N ASN A 204 -4.25 15.87 18.65
CA ASN A 204 -4.59 17.20 18.11
C ASN A 204 -4.01 18.41 18.86
N ALA A 205 -2.80 18.30 19.41
CA ALA A 205 -2.06 19.46 19.92
C ALA A 205 -0.75 19.69 19.15
N PRO A 206 -0.26 20.93 19.06
CA PRO A 206 1.09 21.20 18.60
C PRO A 206 2.09 20.51 19.52
N ALA A 207 3.10 19.89 18.92
CA ALA A 207 4.11 19.14 19.65
C ALA A 207 5.50 19.74 19.46
N THR A 208 6.38 19.42 20.40
CA THR A 208 7.80 19.74 20.31
C THR A 208 8.60 18.47 20.53
N ILE A 209 9.55 18.21 19.64
CA ILE A 209 10.41 17.04 19.61
C ILE A 209 11.84 17.50 19.81
N THR A 210 12.59 16.84 20.68
CA THR A 210 14.01 17.14 20.94
C THR A 210 14.85 15.93 20.56
N PHE A 211 16.06 16.17 20.05
CA PHE A 211 17.08 15.15 19.83
C PHE A 211 18.49 15.72 20.01
N SER A 212 19.44 14.83 20.25
CA SER A 212 20.79 15.15 20.72
C SER A 212 21.72 15.62 19.60
N GLU A 213 21.33 15.43 18.35
CA GLU A 213 22.08 15.95 17.20
C GLU A 213 21.99 17.47 17.13
N THR A 214 23.06 18.14 16.72
CA THR A 214 23.12 19.60 16.57
C THR A 214 22.76 20.09 15.18
N THR A 215 22.75 19.24 14.17
CA THR A 215 22.09 19.53 12.89
C THR A 215 20.63 19.10 13.07
N PRO A 216 19.64 19.88 12.63
CA PRO A 216 19.64 21.09 11.80
C PRO A 216 19.76 22.46 12.51
N LEU A 217 20.36 22.62 13.71
CA LEU A 217 20.51 23.95 14.31
C LEU A 217 21.19 24.92 13.34
N GLY A 218 20.52 26.05 13.08
CA GLY A 218 20.97 27.09 12.14
C GLY A 218 20.44 26.95 10.71
N TRP A 219 19.64 25.94 10.40
CA TRP A 219 18.90 25.89 9.14
C TRP A 219 17.90 27.03 9.05
N ASN A 220 17.77 27.62 7.86
CA ASN A 220 16.83 28.69 7.63
C ASN A 220 15.56 28.13 7.01
N ILE A 221 14.57 27.82 7.85
CA ILE A 221 13.29 27.27 7.38
C ILE A 221 12.31 28.34 6.88
N ASN A 222 12.68 29.63 6.95
CA ASN A 222 11.79 30.70 6.50
C ASN A 222 11.53 30.58 5.00
N GLY A 223 10.25 30.53 4.62
CA GLY A 223 9.90 30.29 3.22
C GLY A 223 10.26 28.87 2.79
N GLN A 224 9.97 27.88 3.62
CA GLN A 224 10.06 26.48 3.23
C GLN A 224 8.98 25.70 3.95
N ASN A 225 8.37 24.78 3.23
CA ASN A 225 7.46 23.80 3.82
C ASN A 225 8.28 22.57 4.24
N LEU A 226 9.11 22.75 5.27
CA LEU A 226 9.95 21.68 5.79
C LEU A 226 9.06 20.62 6.42
N LEU A 227 9.29 19.35 6.08
CA LEU A 227 8.49 18.25 6.57
C LEU A 227 9.31 17.41 7.55
N MET A 228 8.68 16.95 8.62
CA MET A 228 9.19 15.85 9.43
C MET A 228 8.50 14.57 8.98
N TYR A 229 9.24 13.60 8.45
CA TYR A 229 8.77 12.26 8.22
C TYR A 229 9.09 11.39 9.45
N GLY A 230 8.07 11.01 10.21
CA GLY A 230 8.23 10.34 11.51
C GLY A 230 7.51 9.01 11.58
N ALA A 231 8.11 8.07 12.31
CA ALA A 231 7.52 6.79 12.67
C ALA A 231 7.08 6.82 14.14
N CYS A 232 5.81 6.51 14.42
CA CYS A 232 5.30 6.42 15.78
C CYS A 232 4.71 5.03 16.07
N GLY A 233 4.98 4.54 17.28
CA GLY A 233 4.34 3.34 17.83
C GLY A 233 3.69 3.68 19.16
N LEU A 234 2.39 3.42 19.29
CA LEU A 234 1.72 3.29 20.58
C LEU A 234 2.03 1.90 21.15
N PHE A 235 2.36 1.85 22.45
CA PHE A 235 2.23 0.79 23.48
C PHE A 235 3.44 0.82 24.43
N GLY A 236 3.17 0.87 25.75
CA GLY A 236 4.13 1.28 26.79
C GLY A 236 4.71 0.20 27.72
N ASN A 237 5.82 0.59 28.40
CA ASN A 237 6.55 0.09 29.60
C ASN A 237 7.07 -1.38 29.61
N PRO A 238 8.34 -1.69 30.02
CA PRO A 238 9.29 -0.95 30.89
C PRO A 238 10.46 -0.26 30.11
N PRO A 239 11.49 0.35 30.76
CA PRO A 239 12.18 1.58 30.30
C PRO A 239 13.28 1.42 29.23
N ASN A 240 13.37 0.30 28.51
CA ASN A 240 14.50 -0.01 27.63
C ASN A 240 14.10 -0.25 26.16
N ASP A 241 12.83 -0.03 25.79
CA ASP A 241 12.26 -0.56 24.57
C ASP A 241 11.96 0.51 23.50
N ALA A 242 12.60 0.39 22.32
CA ALA A 242 12.29 1.18 21.12
C ALA A 242 10.93 0.77 20.50
N PRO A 243 10.26 1.65 19.73
CA PRO A 243 8.88 1.46 19.29
C PRO A 243 8.77 0.46 18.13
N ALA A 244 7.57 -0.08 17.98
CA ALA A 244 7.11 -0.84 16.81
C ALA A 244 6.21 0.08 15.97
N PRO A 245 6.76 0.84 15.01
CA PRO A 245 5.96 1.81 14.30
C PRO A 245 5.07 1.11 13.28
N TRP A 246 3.80 1.02 13.63
CA TRP A 246 2.71 0.63 12.73
C TRP A 246 2.14 1.84 11.97
N TRP A 247 2.58 3.06 12.29
CA TRP A 247 2.14 4.32 11.69
C TRP A 247 3.32 5.22 11.33
N PHE A 248 3.20 5.86 10.17
CA PHE A 248 4.11 6.88 9.67
C PHE A 248 3.29 8.07 9.20
N SER A 249 3.78 9.28 9.44
CA SER A 249 3.18 10.51 8.92
C SER A 249 4.27 11.49 8.51
N PHE A 250 3.90 12.45 7.67
CA PHE A 250 4.67 13.68 7.56
C PHE A 250 3.95 14.80 8.28
N GLU A 251 4.69 15.57 9.06
CA GLU A 251 4.18 16.73 9.80
C GLU A 251 4.93 17.97 9.33
N GLU A 252 4.24 19.12 9.24
CA GLU A 252 4.91 20.38 8.92
C GLU A 252 5.73 20.87 10.13
N VAL A 253 6.96 21.32 9.86
CA VAL A 253 7.83 21.90 10.87
C VAL A 253 7.57 23.40 10.99
N ASP A 254 7.18 23.86 12.17
CA ASP A 254 6.93 25.27 12.50
C ASP A 254 8.23 26.01 12.87
N GLY A 255 9.17 25.29 13.48
CA GLY A 255 10.34 25.91 14.10
C GLY A 255 11.46 24.93 14.39
N ILE A 256 12.70 25.45 14.33
CA ILE A 256 13.90 24.74 14.82
C ILE A 256 14.63 25.67 15.79
N SER A 257 14.93 25.19 16.99
CA SER A 257 15.60 25.95 18.04
C SER A 257 16.47 25.03 18.91
N GLY A 258 17.27 25.59 19.83
CA GLY A 258 18.01 24.79 20.82
C GLY A 258 19.40 25.35 21.15
N SER A 259 20.03 24.78 22.19
CA SER A 259 21.38 25.13 22.65
C SER A 259 22.15 23.89 23.09
N GLY A 260 22.86 23.25 22.16
CA GLY A 260 23.61 22.00 22.40
C GLY A 260 22.83 20.72 22.10
N SER A 261 21.49 20.81 21.98
CA SER A 261 20.58 19.81 21.41
C SER A 261 19.64 20.50 20.44
N THR A 262 19.10 19.79 19.44
CA THR A 262 18.10 20.36 18.52
C THR A 262 16.68 20.10 19.04
N THR A 263 15.87 21.15 19.01
CA THR A 263 14.44 21.12 19.30
C THR A 263 13.68 21.53 18.04
N ILE A 264 12.81 20.65 17.56
CA ILE A 264 11.90 20.90 16.45
C ILE A 264 10.50 21.10 17.01
N SER A 265 9.89 22.23 16.65
CA SER A 265 8.49 22.51 16.89
C SER A 265 7.71 22.15 15.63
N ILE A 266 6.66 21.36 15.78
CA ILE A 266 5.73 21.02 14.70
C ILE A 266 4.40 21.73 14.93
N THR A 267 3.79 22.23 13.86
CA THR A 267 2.55 23.00 13.95
C THR A 267 1.35 22.09 14.19
N ASP A 268 0.29 22.67 14.76
CA ASP A 268 -0.99 22.00 14.95
C ASP A 268 -1.73 21.81 13.60
N TYR A 269 -1.77 20.59 13.05
CA TYR A 269 -2.40 20.28 11.76
C TYR A 269 -3.71 19.45 11.86
N ASN A 270 -4.86 20.02 11.52
CA ASN A 270 -6.25 19.50 11.68
C ASN A 270 -6.64 18.16 10.98
N GLY A 271 -5.88 17.06 11.14
CA GLY A 271 -6.26 15.72 10.68
C GLY A 271 -6.90 14.84 11.78
N PRO A 272 -7.87 13.95 11.47
CA PRO A 272 -8.60 13.13 12.45
C PRO A 272 -7.80 11.99 13.12
N TYR A 273 -6.61 11.64 12.62
CA TYR A 273 -5.74 10.61 13.22
C TYR A 273 -4.30 11.11 13.28
N ARG A 274 -3.87 11.58 14.45
CA ARG A 274 -2.52 12.13 14.67
C ARG A 274 -1.62 11.18 15.42
N VAL A 275 -0.31 11.44 15.29
CA VAL A 275 0.72 10.78 16.06
C VAL A 275 0.61 11.18 17.53
N ASP A 276 0.39 10.18 18.38
CA ASP A 276 0.60 10.30 19.81
C ASP A 276 2.10 10.13 20.10
N PHE A 277 2.76 11.22 20.48
CA PHE A 277 4.19 11.22 20.82
C PHE A 277 4.45 10.91 22.30
N ASP A 278 3.48 10.33 23.02
CA ASP A 278 3.43 10.23 24.50
C ASP A 278 4.64 9.65 25.23
N ASP A 279 5.74 9.28 24.58
CA ASP A 279 6.89 8.68 25.26
C ASP A 279 8.27 8.89 24.60
N ALA A 280 8.52 9.91 23.78
CA ALA A 280 9.89 10.24 23.33
C ALA A 280 10.69 9.11 22.62
N ARG A 281 10.00 8.15 22.00
CA ARG A 281 10.61 6.88 21.55
C ARG A 281 10.76 6.73 20.03
N GLY A 282 10.27 7.67 19.23
CA GLY A 282 10.21 7.56 17.77
C GLY A 282 11.55 7.77 17.05
N PHE A 283 11.53 7.52 15.74
CA PHE A 283 12.60 7.93 14.83
C PHE A 283 12.03 8.80 13.70
N LEU A 284 12.82 9.78 13.25
CA LEU A 284 12.39 10.77 12.25
C LEU A 284 13.45 11.04 11.19
N ARG A 285 12.99 11.63 10.09
CA ARG A 285 13.78 12.32 9.07
C ARG A 285 13.16 13.68 8.80
N LEU A 286 13.98 14.62 8.39
CA LEU A 286 13.50 15.89 7.86
C LEU A 286 13.53 15.80 6.34
N CYS A 287 12.38 15.96 5.72
CA CYS A 287 12.19 15.91 4.28
C CYS A 287 11.90 17.30 3.72
N ASN A 288 12.09 17.45 2.41
CA ASN A 288 11.86 18.69 1.69
C ASN A 288 12.78 19.83 2.14
N ALA A 289 14.05 19.52 2.46
CA ALA A 289 15.07 20.41 3.02
C ALA A 289 16.09 20.90 1.97
N MET A 290 16.13 22.20 1.63
CA MET A 290 17.17 22.77 0.75
C MET A 290 18.59 22.55 1.30
N GLU A 291 18.74 22.65 2.62
CA GLU A 291 19.96 22.37 3.36
C GLU A 291 20.45 20.92 3.22
N ALA A 292 19.54 20.01 2.87
CA ALA A 292 19.81 18.58 2.68
C ALA A 292 19.61 18.10 1.24
N ILE A 293 19.53 19.01 0.26
CA ILE A 293 19.40 18.59 -1.13
C ILE A 293 20.63 17.81 -1.57
N THR A 294 20.39 16.66 -2.18
CA THR A 294 21.39 15.75 -2.72
C THR A 294 21.08 15.46 -4.18
N GLU A 295 22.05 14.91 -4.91
CA GLU A 295 21.84 14.47 -6.29
C GLU A 295 20.66 13.50 -6.39
N GLY A 296 19.79 13.74 -7.37
CA GLY A 296 18.54 13.00 -7.60
C GLY A 296 17.35 13.45 -6.75
N ALA A 297 17.52 14.39 -5.82
CA ALA A 297 16.47 14.83 -4.90
C ALA A 297 15.86 16.18 -5.28
N THR A 298 14.63 16.40 -4.80
CA THR A 298 13.86 17.63 -5.03
C THR A 298 13.61 18.43 -3.75
N VAL A 299 13.32 19.71 -3.89
CA VAL A 299 12.77 20.56 -2.83
C VAL A 299 11.61 21.35 -3.40
N TRP A 300 10.44 21.20 -2.82
CA TRP A 300 9.23 21.92 -3.16
C TRP A 300 8.98 23.08 -2.20
N TRP A 301 9.18 24.30 -2.68
CA TRP A 301 8.78 25.51 -1.97
C TRP A 301 7.35 25.89 -2.40
N HIS A 302 6.37 25.23 -1.78
CA HIS A 302 4.95 25.33 -2.15
C HIS A 302 4.42 26.77 -2.08
N THR A 303 4.69 27.49 -1.00
CA THR A 303 4.20 28.88 -0.78
C THR A 303 4.62 29.85 -1.88
N ASN A 304 5.84 29.74 -2.40
CA ASN A 304 6.32 30.57 -3.50
C ASN A 304 6.09 29.94 -4.88
N GLY A 305 5.80 28.64 -4.95
CA GLY A 305 5.60 27.89 -6.18
C GLY A 305 6.88 27.56 -6.93
N TYR A 306 7.99 27.36 -6.21
CA TYR A 306 9.26 26.95 -6.82
C TYR A 306 9.57 25.49 -6.52
N LEU A 307 9.90 24.73 -7.56
CA LEU A 307 10.47 23.40 -7.44
C LEU A 307 11.96 23.48 -7.72
N TYR A 308 12.76 22.91 -6.84
CA TYR A 308 14.19 22.77 -7.01
C TYR A 308 14.53 21.30 -7.23
N TYR A 309 15.45 21.04 -8.16
CA TYR A 309 15.90 19.70 -8.47
C TYR A 309 17.42 19.70 -8.65
N TRP A 310 18.11 18.73 -8.04
CA TRP A 310 19.50 18.43 -8.37
C TRP A 310 19.51 17.17 -9.25
N PRO A 311 19.64 17.29 -10.58
CA PRO A 311 19.61 16.14 -11.48
C PRO A 311 20.84 15.26 -11.32
N ALA A 312 20.69 13.99 -11.65
CA ALA A 312 21.83 13.08 -11.75
C ALA A 312 22.87 13.64 -12.74
N GLY A 313 24.14 13.65 -12.35
CA GLY A 313 25.25 14.25 -13.10
C GLY A 313 25.31 15.78 -13.05
N GLY A 314 24.34 16.45 -12.42
CA GLY A 314 24.30 17.92 -12.29
C GLY A 314 24.05 18.69 -13.59
N SER A 315 23.69 18.01 -14.68
CA SER A 315 23.29 18.63 -15.95
C SER A 315 21.86 19.14 -15.91
N ALA A 316 21.49 19.98 -16.87
CA ALA A 316 20.11 20.46 -16.99
C ALA A 316 19.12 19.30 -17.10
N PRO A 317 17.98 19.34 -16.39
CA PRO A 317 16.95 18.33 -16.51
C PRO A 317 16.41 18.29 -17.95
N THR A 318 16.19 17.09 -18.46
CA THR A 318 15.52 16.80 -19.74
C THR A 318 14.50 15.71 -19.52
N ASP A 319 13.43 15.68 -20.32
CA ASP A 319 12.37 14.67 -20.19
C ASP A 319 11.77 14.60 -18.78
N THR A 320 11.47 15.78 -18.25
CA THR A 320 10.83 15.93 -16.94
C THR A 320 9.35 16.21 -17.07
N SER A 321 8.54 15.69 -16.16
CA SER A 321 7.12 16.00 -16.05
C SER A 321 6.68 16.15 -14.59
N LEU A 322 5.56 16.82 -14.37
CA LEU A 322 4.98 17.01 -13.04
C LEU A 322 3.61 16.36 -12.96
N THR A 323 3.36 15.57 -11.91
CA THR A 323 2.03 15.00 -11.66
C THR A 323 0.98 16.11 -11.59
N LEU A 324 -0.10 16.00 -12.37
CA LEU A 324 -1.17 17.01 -12.40
C LEU A 324 -2.54 16.40 -12.13
N ASN A 325 -2.90 15.37 -12.88
CA ASN A 325 -4.20 14.73 -12.70
C ASN A 325 -4.20 13.83 -11.47
N THR A 326 -5.29 13.84 -10.70
CA THR A 326 -5.50 12.95 -9.56
C THR A 326 -5.85 11.53 -10.00
N GLU A 327 -6.55 11.37 -11.12
CA GLU A 327 -6.98 10.08 -11.69
C GLU A 327 -7.11 10.18 -13.21
N ILE A 328 -6.36 9.37 -13.96
CA ILE A 328 -6.32 9.49 -15.43
C ILE A 328 -7.42 8.70 -16.13
N VAL A 329 -7.89 7.61 -15.53
CA VAL A 329 -8.99 6.80 -16.05
C VAL A 329 -10.01 6.50 -14.95
N GLN A 330 -11.30 6.68 -15.27
CA GLN A 330 -12.40 6.28 -14.41
C GLN A 330 -13.35 5.36 -15.16
N LEU A 331 -13.63 4.21 -14.57
CA LEU A 331 -14.65 3.26 -15.03
C LEU A 331 -15.82 3.31 -14.04
N GLY A 332 -16.99 3.72 -14.51
CA GLY A 332 -18.18 3.80 -13.68
C GLY A 332 -18.17 4.96 -12.67
N VAL A 333 -19.10 4.92 -11.73
CA VAL A 333 -19.27 5.91 -10.67
C VAL A 333 -19.45 5.16 -9.35
N ALA A 334 -18.74 5.60 -8.30
CA ALA A 334 -18.85 5.01 -6.97
C ALA A 334 -20.32 5.02 -6.49
N ASP A 335 -20.75 3.92 -5.87
CA ASP A 335 -22.10 3.74 -5.34
C ASP A 335 -23.25 3.82 -6.38
N ASP A 336 -22.94 3.79 -7.68
CA ASP A 336 -23.93 3.80 -8.77
C ASP A 336 -23.65 2.70 -9.82
N PRO A 337 -24.09 1.46 -9.58
CA PRO A 337 -23.91 0.35 -10.51
C PRO A 337 -24.65 0.54 -11.84
N SER A 338 -25.58 1.49 -11.94
CA SER A 338 -26.26 1.78 -13.21
C SER A 338 -25.35 2.46 -14.23
N GLN A 339 -24.21 3.00 -13.79
CA GLN A 339 -23.21 3.70 -14.59
C GLN A 339 -22.01 2.80 -14.97
N ALA A 340 -22.07 1.50 -14.69
CA ALA A 340 -20.93 0.61 -14.89
C ALA A 340 -20.67 0.25 -16.38
N PRO A 341 -19.45 0.48 -16.92
CA PRO A 341 -19.08 0.12 -18.28
C PRO A 341 -18.72 -1.37 -18.44
N ASP A 342 -19.44 -2.31 -17.80
CA ASP A 342 -19.09 -3.74 -17.69
C ASP A 342 -18.37 -4.36 -18.91
N TYR A 343 -17.43 -5.28 -18.66
CA TYR A 343 -16.65 -6.00 -19.70
C TYR A 343 -15.81 -5.09 -20.60
N VAL A 344 -15.12 -4.12 -19.99
CA VAL A 344 -14.06 -3.33 -20.62
C VAL A 344 -12.69 -3.88 -20.25
N HIS A 345 -11.87 -4.16 -21.26
CA HIS A 345 -10.54 -4.74 -21.06
C HIS A 345 -9.43 -3.82 -21.59
N PHE A 346 -8.32 -3.76 -20.86
CA PHE A 346 -7.11 -3.03 -21.23
C PHE A 346 -5.95 -4.01 -21.41
N ARG A 347 -5.15 -3.83 -22.46
CA ARG A 347 -4.00 -4.71 -22.73
C ARG A 347 -2.76 -3.95 -23.20
N GLY A 348 -1.64 -4.18 -22.51
CA GLY A 348 -0.32 -3.65 -22.93
C GLY A 348 -0.16 -2.14 -22.74
N ILE A 349 -0.93 -1.54 -21.83
CA ILE A 349 -0.97 -0.08 -21.61
C ILE A 349 -0.22 0.28 -20.33
N VAL A 350 0.52 1.38 -20.35
CA VAL A 350 1.15 1.99 -19.18
C VAL A 350 0.24 3.10 -18.65
N PHE A 351 -0.02 3.11 -17.34
CA PHE A 351 -0.76 4.15 -16.62
C PHE A 351 0.19 4.81 -15.61
N GLU A 352 0.40 6.12 -15.73
CA GLU A 352 1.39 6.81 -14.89
C GLU A 352 1.08 8.27 -14.57
N GLY A 353 1.87 8.85 -13.67
CA GLY A 353 1.98 10.31 -13.52
C GLY A 353 0.83 10.96 -12.76
N THR A 354 0.15 10.24 -11.86
CA THR A 354 -1.00 10.77 -11.12
C THR A 354 -0.69 11.10 -9.67
N ARG A 355 -1.53 11.96 -9.09
CA ARG A 355 -1.38 12.38 -7.70
C ARG A 355 -2.07 11.47 -6.70
N ASP A 356 -3.28 11.01 -6.99
CA ASP A 356 -4.07 10.20 -6.06
C ASP A 356 -4.17 8.73 -6.49
N ARG A 357 -4.63 8.44 -7.70
CA ARG A 357 -4.72 7.07 -8.20
C ARG A 357 -4.49 6.98 -9.70
N THR A 358 -4.01 5.85 -10.18
CA THR A 358 -3.81 5.67 -11.64
C THR A 358 -5.15 5.46 -12.35
N ILE A 359 -5.97 4.54 -11.83
CA ILE A 359 -7.29 4.22 -12.39
C ILE A 359 -8.29 3.97 -11.26
N GLY A 360 -9.50 4.49 -11.41
CA GLY A 360 -10.65 4.19 -10.57
C GLY A 360 -11.61 3.22 -11.27
N ILE A 361 -11.99 2.16 -10.58
CA ILE A 361 -12.85 1.08 -11.10
C ILE A 361 -14.03 0.93 -10.15
N TYR A 362 -15.21 1.37 -10.56
CA TYR A 362 -16.37 1.45 -9.70
C TYR A 362 -17.53 0.64 -10.26
N GLU A 363 -18.07 -0.26 -9.43
CA GLU A 363 -19.29 -1.03 -9.67
C GLU A 363 -19.26 -1.95 -10.90
N THR A 364 -18.07 -2.22 -11.44
CA THR A 364 -17.93 -2.94 -12.72
C THR A 364 -17.94 -4.45 -12.56
N THR A 365 -18.51 -5.13 -13.55
CA THR A 365 -18.38 -6.57 -13.76
C THR A 365 -17.47 -6.90 -14.96
N GLY A 366 -16.55 -7.84 -14.79
CA GLY A 366 -15.78 -8.41 -15.90
C GLY A 366 -14.71 -7.48 -16.48
N THR A 367 -14.30 -6.45 -15.74
CA THR A 367 -13.18 -5.59 -16.13
C THR A 367 -11.87 -6.40 -16.10
N ARG A 368 -11.01 -6.22 -17.10
CA ARG A 368 -9.73 -6.95 -17.18
C ARG A 368 -8.57 -6.05 -17.57
N PHE A 369 -7.45 -6.24 -16.89
CA PHE A 369 -6.15 -5.66 -17.23
C PHE A 369 -5.17 -6.78 -17.54
N GLU A 370 -4.58 -6.75 -18.73
CA GLU A 370 -3.66 -7.78 -19.18
C GLU A 370 -2.33 -7.16 -19.65
N SER A 371 -1.21 -7.59 -19.06
CA SER A 371 0.11 -7.06 -19.42
C SER A 371 0.19 -5.53 -19.33
N CYS A 372 -0.57 -4.92 -18.43
CA CYS A 372 -0.54 -3.48 -18.17
C CYS A 372 0.53 -3.13 -17.13
N THR A 373 0.97 -1.87 -17.15
CA THR A 373 1.89 -1.32 -16.14
C THR A 373 1.23 -0.15 -15.43
N PHE A 374 1.27 -0.14 -14.10
CA PHE A 374 0.84 0.98 -13.27
C PHE A 374 2.05 1.49 -12.50
N ARG A 375 2.43 2.75 -12.72
CA ARG A 375 3.62 3.31 -12.09
C ARG A 375 3.55 4.78 -11.79
N ALA A 376 4.55 5.28 -11.06
CA ALA A 376 4.78 6.70 -10.84
C ALA A 376 3.52 7.46 -10.37
N CYS A 377 2.93 6.99 -9.27
CA CYS A 377 1.80 7.66 -8.60
C CYS A 377 2.18 8.08 -7.17
N SER A 378 1.83 9.30 -6.79
CA SER A 378 2.03 9.82 -5.43
C SER A 378 1.05 9.23 -4.41
N GLY A 379 -0.06 8.65 -4.86
CA GLY A 379 -1.09 8.03 -4.04
C GLY A 379 -1.11 6.51 -4.22
N HIS A 380 -2.27 5.98 -4.56
CA HIS A 380 -2.54 4.57 -4.84
C HIS A 380 -2.28 4.24 -6.32
N GLY A 381 -2.00 2.97 -6.67
CA GLY A 381 -2.00 2.57 -8.08
C GLY A 381 -3.44 2.42 -8.57
N PRO A 382 -3.90 1.24 -9.01
CA PRO A 382 -5.31 1.02 -9.28
C PRO A 382 -6.14 1.06 -7.99
N PHE A 383 -7.38 1.54 -8.11
CA PHE A 383 -8.38 1.52 -7.05
C PHE A 383 -9.67 0.87 -7.58
N ALA A 384 -10.22 -0.09 -6.84
CA ALA A 384 -11.45 -0.78 -7.20
C ALA A 384 -12.45 -0.81 -6.05
N GLU A 385 -13.73 -0.69 -6.39
CA GLU A 385 -14.86 -0.74 -5.48
C GLU A 385 -16.09 -1.30 -6.19
N GLY A 386 -16.88 -2.12 -5.51
CA GLY A 386 -18.13 -2.68 -6.01
C GLY A 386 -17.91 -3.69 -7.15
N VAL A 387 -16.73 -4.31 -7.22
CA VAL A 387 -16.33 -5.07 -8.41
C VAL A 387 -16.67 -6.56 -8.35
N TYR A 388 -17.00 -7.11 -9.53
CA TYR A 388 -17.19 -8.54 -9.77
C TYR A 388 -16.35 -8.98 -10.97
N ALA A 389 -15.76 -10.19 -10.89
CA ALA A 389 -14.94 -10.78 -11.93
C ALA A 389 -13.86 -9.82 -12.48
N LEU A 390 -13.26 -9.01 -11.60
CA LEU A 390 -12.14 -8.13 -11.97
C LEU A 390 -10.87 -8.97 -12.09
N GLU A 391 -10.14 -8.80 -13.19
CA GLU A 391 -8.93 -9.58 -13.46
C GLU A 391 -7.71 -8.68 -13.69
N LEU A 392 -6.65 -8.90 -12.91
CA LEU A 392 -5.31 -8.36 -13.15
C LEU A 392 -4.38 -9.52 -13.54
N VAL A 393 -3.93 -9.57 -14.80
CA VAL A 393 -3.19 -10.71 -15.35
C VAL A 393 -1.89 -10.27 -16.00
N GLY A 394 -0.76 -10.76 -15.49
CA GLY A 394 0.55 -10.47 -16.07
C GLY A 394 0.94 -8.99 -16.00
N CYS A 395 0.38 -8.24 -15.05
CA CYS A 395 0.60 -6.80 -14.94
C CYS A 395 1.83 -6.48 -14.07
N THR A 396 2.32 -5.26 -14.19
CA THR A 396 3.37 -4.70 -13.31
C THR A 396 2.80 -3.51 -12.54
N VAL A 397 3.00 -3.49 -11.23
CA VAL A 397 2.66 -2.37 -10.34
C VAL A 397 3.94 -1.96 -9.63
N SER A 398 4.46 -0.77 -9.95
CA SER A 398 5.75 -0.32 -9.40
C SER A 398 5.79 1.17 -9.08
N ASP A 399 6.72 1.58 -8.21
CA ASP A 399 7.02 3.01 -7.99
C ASP A 399 5.80 3.83 -7.57
N ILE A 400 4.92 3.22 -6.77
CA ILE A 400 3.74 3.86 -6.17
C ILE A 400 4.08 4.24 -4.74
N ALA A 401 3.87 5.50 -4.38
CA ALA A 401 4.23 5.99 -3.06
C ALA A 401 3.38 5.36 -1.93
N SER A 402 2.13 4.96 -2.21
CA SER A 402 1.24 4.31 -1.25
C SER A 402 0.86 2.87 -1.65
N THR A 403 -0.44 2.52 -1.56
CA THR A 403 -0.91 1.16 -1.87
C THR A 403 -0.79 0.89 -3.36
N GLY A 404 -0.12 -0.20 -3.75
CA GLY A 404 0.05 -0.55 -5.16
C GLY A 404 -1.27 -0.80 -5.87
N PHE A 405 -2.16 -1.63 -5.30
CA PHE A 405 -3.54 -1.78 -5.76
C PHE A 405 -4.45 -1.92 -4.55
N LEU A 406 -5.46 -1.06 -4.43
CA LEU A 406 -6.52 -1.15 -3.43
C LEU A 406 -7.82 -1.66 -4.06
N ILE A 407 -8.34 -2.78 -3.55
CA ILE A 407 -9.69 -3.28 -3.84
C ILE A 407 -10.52 -3.08 -2.57
N ARG A 408 -11.27 -1.99 -2.46
CA ARG A 408 -12.03 -1.63 -1.25
C ARG A 408 -13.16 -2.62 -0.98
N THR A 409 -13.93 -2.97 -2.01
CA THR A 409 -15.00 -3.96 -1.95
C THR A 409 -15.03 -4.80 -3.22
N ALA A 410 -15.33 -6.08 -3.07
CA ALA A 410 -15.48 -7.02 -4.18
C ALA A 410 -16.42 -8.15 -3.74
N GLY A 411 -17.41 -8.48 -4.55
CA GLY A 411 -18.44 -9.44 -4.15
C GLY A 411 -19.34 -8.88 -3.05
N ASP A 412 -20.02 -9.78 -2.34
CA ASP A 412 -20.84 -9.41 -1.20
C ASP A 412 -20.60 -10.38 -0.03
N LYS A 413 -19.84 -9.93 0.96
CA LYS A 413 -19.57 -10.71 2.17
C LYS A 413 -20.84 -10.94 3.00
N ALA A 414 -21.80 -10.01 3.01
CA ALA A 414 -23.02 -10.17 3.81
C ALA A 414 -23.77 -11.44 3.43
N THR A 415 -23.80 -11.74 2.13
CA THR A 415 -24.40 -12.96 1.56
C THR A 415 -23.38 -14.06 1.24
N LEU A 416 -22.08 -13.82 1.45
CA LEU A 416 -20.96 -14.65 0.99
C LEU A 416 -21.00 -14.94 -0.52
N THR A 417 -21.49 -13.98 -1.31
CA THR A 417 -21.40 -14.02 -2.76
C THR A 417 -19.97 -13.70 -3.16
N GLU A 418 -19.27 -14.69 -3.69
CA GLU A 418 -17.90 -14.54 -4.18
C GLU A 418 -17.84 -13.59 -5.38
N SER A 419 -16.84 -12.72 -5.39
CA SER A 419 -16.62 -11.78 -6.48
C SER A 419 -16.12 -12.46 -7.76
N GLY A 420 -15.36 -13.56 -7.64
CA GLY A 420 -14.61 -14.14 -8.75
C GLY A 420 -13.43 -13.27 -9.22
N THR A 421 -13.07 -12.24 -8.45
CA THR A 421 -11.95 -11.34 -8.76
C THR A 421 -10.62 -12.06 -8.58
N SER A 422 -9.69 -11.87 -9.52
CA SER A 422 -8.40 -12.53 -9.51
C SER A 422 -7.23 -11.61 -9.85
N ILE A 423 -6.12 -11.81 -9.15
CA ILE A 423 -4.85 -11.14 -9.35
C ILE A 423 -3.83 -12.24 -9.59
N THR A 424 -3.38 -12.37 -10.83
CA THR A 424 -2.57 -13.53 -11.23
C THR A 424 -1.34 -13.15 -12.02
N THR A 425 -0.24 -13.88 -11.79
CA THR A 425 1.01 -13.80 -12.58
C THR A 425 1.57 -12.37 -12.72
N SER A 426 1.27 -11.50 -11.75
CA SER A 426 1.62 -10.07 -11.78
C SER A 426 2.80 -9.78 -10.85
N THR A 427 3.47 -8.65 -11.07
CA THR A 427 4.62 -8.20 -10.28
C THR A 427 4.29 -6.91 -9.54
N PHE A 428 4.58 -6.88 -8.25
CA PHE A 428 4.44 -5.73 -7.36
C PHE A 428 5.81 -5.40 -6.79
N SER A 429 6.36 -4.21 -7.09
CA SER A 429 7.71 -3.87 -6.66
C SER A 429 7.94 -2.40 -6.33
N ASN A 430 8.78 -2.12 -5.33
CA ASN A 430 9.12 -0.75 -4.92
C ASN A 430 7.87 0.10 -4.56
N LEU A 431 7.05 -0.43 -3.65
CA LEU A 431 5.75 0.16 -3.28
C LEU A 431 5.74 0.64 -1.83
N GLY A 432 4.94 1.68 -1.58
CA GLY A 432 4.68 2.16 -0.23
C GLY A 432 5.85 2.91 0.39
N TRP A 433 6.70 3.58 -0.38
CA TRP A 433 7.83 4.34 0.17
C TRP A 433 7.42 5.71 0.75
N GLY A 434 6.29 6.28 0.32
CA GLY A 434 5.74 7.55 0.82
C GLY A 434 4.69 7.32 1.92
N VAL A 435 4.99 6.51 2.94
CA VAL A 435 3.97 6.00 3.86
C VAL A 435 3.30 7.14 4.65
N TRP A 436 2.00 7.28 4.45
CA TRP A 436 1.09 8.13 5.22
C TRP A 436 -0.02 7.29 5.84
N GLY A 437 -0.07 7.24 7.16
CA GLY A 437 -1.06 6.55 7.95
C GLY A 437 -0.79 5.05 8.15
N GLN A 438 -1.76 4.40 8.78
CA GLN A 438 -1.81 2.96 9.00
C GLN A 438 -2.01 2.21 7.66
N ASN A 439 -1.51 0.98 7.61
CA ASN A 439 -2.06 -0.08 6.77
C ASN A 439 -2.00 0.15 5.25
N LYS A 440 -0.82 0.55 4.73
CA LYS A 440 -0.54 0.44 3.30
C LYS A 440 0.00 -0.95 2.97
N ALA A 441 -0.28 -1.40 1.75
CA ALA A 441 0.16 -2.69 1.24
C ALA A 441 0.49 -2.60 -0.25
N ALA A 442 1.28 -3.53 -0.77
CA ALA A 442 1.44 -3.66 -2.22
C ALA A 442 0.10 -3.99 -2.89
N LEU A 443 -0.67 -4.90 -2.30
CA LEU A 443 -2.04 -5.23 -2.66
C LEU A 443 -2.91 -5.17 -1.40
N ALA A 444 -3.93 -4.34 -1.38
CA ALA A 444 -4.90 -4.26 -0.30
C ALA A 444 -6.24 -4.81 -0.76
N LEU A 445 -6.69 -5.87 -0.08
CA LEU A 445 -8.02 -6.44 -0.23
C LEU A 445 -8.85 -5.95 0.96
N GLY A 446 -9.68 -4.94 0.74
CA GLY A 446 -10.36 -4.18 1.77
C GLY A 446 -9.49 -3.09 2.40
N GLU A 447 -10.15 -2.14 3.07
CA GLU A 447 -9.49 -1.17 3.95
C GLU A 447 -9.45 -1.69 5.39
N ALA A 448 -8.51 -1.18 6.20
CA ALA A 448 -8.28 -1.63 7.58
C ALA A 448 -9.28 -1.10 8.62
N ASP A 449 -10.28 -0.35 8.18
CA ASP A 449 -11.40 0.14 8.98
C ASP A 449 -12.69 -0.67 8.71
N SER A 450 -13.82 -0.20 9.23
CA SER A 450 -15.13 -0.86 9.06
C SER A 450 -15.60 -0.96 7.61
N ASN A 451 -15.00 -0.21 6.67
CA ASN A 451 -15.57 0.01 5.34
C ASN A 451 -15.08 -0.99 4.28
N GLY A 452 -13.98 -1.70 4.53
CA GLY A 452 -13.48 -2.75 3.63
C GLY A 452 -14.32 -4.04 3.68
N ASN A 453 -14.71 -4.55 2.51
CA ASN A 453 -15.54 -5.76 2.42
C ASN A 453 -15.31 -6.57 1.13
N VAL A 454 -14.30 -7.44 1.13
CA VAL A 454 -14.09 -8.38 0.00
C VAL A 454 -14.63 -9.77 0.30
N CYS A 455 -15.10 -10.47 -0.74
CA CYS A 455 -15.51 -11.86 -0.68
C CYS A 455 -15.07 -12.60 -1.95
N GLY A 456 -14.39 -13.75 -1.80
CA GLY A 456 -14.05 -14.61 -2.94
C GLY A 456 -13.01 -14.02 -3.89
N VAL A 457 -11.90 -13.50 -3.35
CA VAL A 457 -10.78 -12.95 -4.14
C VAL A 457 -9.62 -13.95 -4.18
N THR A 458 -9.03 -14.16 -5.36
CA THR A 458 -7.85 -15.03 -5.54
C THR A 458 -6.60 -14.22 -5.92
N VAL A 459 -5.52 -14.41 -5.17
CA VAL A 459 -4.19 -13.84 -5.43
C VAL A 459 -3.23 -14.99 -5.68
N SER A 460 -2.83 -15.23 -6.94
CA SER A 460 -2.00 -16.40 -7.26
C SER A 460 -0.89 -16.21 -8.29
N GLY A 461 0.26 -16.84 -8.04
CA GLY A 461 1.38 -16.81 -8.99
C GLY A 461 2.06 -15.45 -9.11
N ASN A 462 1.85 -14.54 -8.15
CA ASN A 462 2.40 -13.18 -8.20
C ASN A 462 3.78 -13.09 -7.54
N THR A 463 4.53 -12.05 -7.91
CA THR A 463 5.80 -11.69 -7.25
C THR A 463 5.63 -10.36 -6.53
N PHE A 464 5.91 -10.36 -5.23
CA PHE A 464 5.98 -9.16 -4.39
C PHE A 464 7.42 -8.98 -3.94
N GLN A 465 8.03 -7.87 -4.30
CA GLN A 465 9.43 -7.61 -3.96
C GLN A 465 9.72 -6.17 -3.59
N ASP A 466 10.64 -5.96 -2.65
CA ASP A 466 11.15 -4.62 -2.33
C ASP A 466 10.08 -3.61 -1.86
N CYS A 467 9.02 -4.10 -1.24
CA CYS A 467 7.94 -3.26 -0.71
C CYS A 467 8.26 -2.78 0.71
N TYR A 468 8.03 -1.50 0.99
CA TYR A 468 8.36 -0.89 2.29
C TYR A 468 7.34 -1.24 3.38
N THR A 469 6.12 -1.58 2.98
CA THR A 469 5.01 -1.96 3.87
C THR A 469 4.57 -3.40 3.60
N ARG A 470 3.36 -3.77 4.05
CA ARG A 470 2.76 -5.11 3.83
C ARG A 470 2.78 -5.48 2.36
N ALA A 471 2.90 -6.76 2.02
CA ALA A 471 2.69 -7.16 0.62
C ALA A 471 1.19 -7.30 0.33
N VAL A 472 0.48 -8.10 1.12
CA VAL A 472 -0.97 -8.26 1.02
C VAL A 472 -1.64 -7.90 2.35
N LEU A 473 -2.56 -6.94 2.31
CA LEU A 473 -3.55 -6.70 3.36
C LEU A 473 -4.83 -7.46 3.00
N VAL A 474 -5.43 -8.19 3.94
CA VAL A 474 -6.59 -9.06 3.67
C VAL A 474 -7.75 -8.82 4.65
N ASN A 475 -8.72 -7.99 4.30
CA ASN A 475 -9.91 -7.78 5.11
C ASN A 475 -11.16 -8.24 4.34
N GLY A 476 -11.57 -9.48 4.59
CA GLY A 476 -12.75 -10.07 3.98
C GLY A 476 -12.85 -11.57 4.16
N ALA A 477 -13.76 -12.21 3.43
CA ALA A 477 -14.00 -13.65 3.50
C ALA A 477 -13.62 -14.38 2.21
N LEU A 478 -13.34 -15.69 2.33
CA LEU A 478 -13.08 -16.59 1.21
C LEU A 478 -11.93 -16.11 0.30
N VAL A 479 -10.87 -15.56 0.91
CA VAL A 479 -9.70 -15.08 0.19
C VAL A 479 -8.68 -16.19 0.04
N THR A 480 -8.17 -16.39 -1.17
CA THR A 480 -7.10 -17.36 -1.46
C THR A 480 -5.83 -16.65 -1.87
N ILE A 481 -4.73 -16.92 -1.18
CA ILE A 481 -3.37 -16.44 -1.47
C ILE A 481 -2.51 -17.66 -1.74
N ASP A 482 -2.33 -17.99 -3.02
CA ASP A 482 -1.73 -19.26 -3.42
C ASP A 482 -0.54 -19.10 -4.37
N ASN A 483 0.56 -19.81 -4.12
CA ASN A 483 1.68 -19.90 -5.06
C ASN A 483 2.31 -18.52 -5.42
N ASN A 484 2.37 -17.59 -4.46
CA ASN A 484 3.03 -16.30 -4.62
C ASN A 484 4.45 -16.32 -4.04
N THR A 485 5.30 -15.41 -4.53
CA THR A 485 6.64 -15.18 -3.99
C THR A 485 6.71 -13.81 -3.32
N PHE A 486 7.17 -13.78 -2.08
CA PHE A 486 7.37 -12.58 -1.27
C PHE A 486 8.84 -12.45 -0.91
N THR A 487 9.53 -11.42 -1.41
CA THR A 487 10.97 -11.21 -1.17
C THR A 487 11.25 -9.80 -0.68
N ARG A 488 11.89 -9.63 0.48
CA ARG A 488 12.20 -8.30 1.05
C ARG A 488 11.00 -7.36 1.03
N VAL A 489 9.90 -7.77 1.66
CA VAL A 489 8.72 -6.93 1.89
C VAL A 489 8.65 -6.56 3.37
N VAL A 490 7.87 -5.54 3.73
CA VAL A 490 7.80 -4.99 5.10
C VAL A 490 9.13 -4.36 5.55
N ARG A 491 9.84 -3.70 4.63
CA ARG A 491 11.20 -3.18 4.87
C ARG A 491 11.27 -2.01 5.85
N LEU A 492 10.15 -1.32 6.11
CA LEU A 492 10.12 -0.09 6.91
C LEU A 492 9.19 -0.18 8.14
N THR A 493 8.01 -0.77 7.99
CA THR A 493 6.97 -0.84 9.05
C THR A 493 7.22 -1.97 10.05
N GLY A 494 6.82 -1.77 11.32
CA GLY A 494 6.74 -2.83 12.33
C GLY A 494 5.28 -3.26 12.55
N ASP A 495 5.05 -4.32 13.34
CA ASP A 495 3.70 -4.83 13.66
C ASP A 495 2.88 -5.10 12.37
N ALA A 496 3.54 -5.82 11.45
CA ALA A 496 3.09 -6.03 10.09
C ALA A 496 3.65 -7.35 9.54
N ALA A 497 3.15 -7.81 8.40
CA ALA A 497 3.65 -9.00 7.75
C ALA A 497 3.60 -8.91 6.23
N ALA A 498 4.26 -9.85 5.56
CA ALA A 498 4.12 -9.99 4.11
C ALA A 498 2.64 -10.22 3.76
N VAL A 499 1.97 -11.15 4.45
CA VAL A 499 0.51 -11.29 4.44
C VAL A 499 0.01 -11.00 5.86
N SER A 500 -0.71 -9.89 6.04
CA SER A 500 -1.27 -9.54 7.35
C SER A 500 -2.70 -9.05 7.26
N ASP A 501 -3.46 -9.30 8.30
CA ASP A 501 -4.86 -8.93 8.39
C ASP A 501 -5.47 -9.05 9.78
N GLY A 502 -6.74 -8.60 9.87
CA GLY A 502 -7.72 -9.08 10.82
C GLY A 502 -8.08 -8.05 11.89
N ARG A 503 -9.29 -7.47 11.80
CA ARG A 503 -10.01 -6.81 12.91
C ARG A 503 -11.46 -7.27 13.03
N LYS A 504 -11.91 -8.09 12.07
CA LYS A 504 -13.30 -8.51 11.88
C LYS A 504 -13.38 -10.01 12.06
N VAL A 505 -14.27 -10.46 12.95
CA VAL A 505 -14.51 -11.90 13.17
C VAL A 505 -15.26 -12.56 12.02
N THR A 506 -15.80 -11.75 11.12
CA THR A 506 -16.43 -12.18 9.86
C THR A 506 -15.43 -12.36 8.71
N ASP A 507 -14.15 -12.08 8.93
CA ASP A 507 -13.10 -12.37 7.95
C ASP A 507 -12.67 -13.83 8.11
N VAL A 508 -13.27 -14.71 7.30
CA VAL A 508 -13.21 -16.18 7.45
C VAL A 508 -12.88 -16.87 6.15
N GLY A 509 -12.37 -18.10 6.23
CA GLY A 509 -12.05 -18.87 5.03
C GLY A 509 -10.86 -18.32 4.25
N ILE A 510 -9.93 -17.67 4.95
CA ILE A 510 -8.68 -17.18 4.38
C ILE A 510 -7.72 -18.37 4.23
N VAL A 511 -7.18 -18.54 3.03
CA VAL A 511 -6.23 -19.61 2.69
C VAL A 511 -4.92 -18.99 2.22
N VAL A 512 -3.83 -19.30 2.91
CA VAL A 512 -2.45 -18.93 2.53
C VAL A 512 -1.70 -20.22 2.23
N SER A 513 -1.53 -20.55 0.95
CA SER A 513 -0.98 -21.83 0.51
C SER A 513 0.13 -21.76 -0.53
N ASN A 514 1.06 -22.71 -0.49
CA ASN A 514 2.11 -22.87 -1.53
C ASN A 514 2.98 -21.62 -1.78
N ASN A 515 3.02 -20.65 -0.85
CA ASN A 515 3.77 -19.41 -1.05
C ASN A 515 5.22 -19.58 -0.60
N THR A 516 6.12 -18.78 -1.18
CA THR A 516 7.50 -18.64 -0.72
C THR A 516 7.72 -17.26 -0.12
N PHE A 517 8.17 -17.22 1.13
CA PHE A 517 8.55 -16.01 1.85
C PHE A 517 10.06 -16.01 2.05
N THR A 518 10.73 -14.94 1.65
CA THR A 518 12.20 -14.86 1.72
C THR A 518 12.65 -13.47 2.17
N ASP A 519 13.58 -13.42 3.11
CA ASP A 519 14.17 -12.18 3.62
C ASP A 519 13.11 -11.21 4.16
N ILE A 520 12.14 -11.75 4.92
CA ILE A 520 11.17 -10.94 5.66
C ILE A 520 11.85 -10.49 6.94
N VAL A 521 12.70 -9.47 6.78
CA VAL A 521 13.63 -9.00 7.81
C VAL A 521 13.29 -7.58 8.21
N ARG A 522 13.36 -7.35 9.50
CA ARG A 522 13.01 -6.10 10.13
C ARG A 522 13.97 -4.97 9.78
N HIS A 523 13.44 -3.76 9.73
CA HIS A 523 14.28 -2.57 9.75
C HIS A 523 15.16 -2.53 11.02
N PRO A 524 16.48 -2.23 10.92
CA PRO A 524 17.38 -2.33 12.08
C PRO A 524 17.09 -1.36 13.24
N ARG A 525 16.26 -0.33 13.03
CA ARG A 525 15.81 0.59 14.09
C ARG A 525 14.62 0.07 14.92
N GLN A 526 13.97 -1.02 14.51
CA GLN A 526 12.80 -1.55 15.21
C GLN A 526 13.19 -2.56 16.30
N ASN A 527 12.55 -2.48 17.47
CA ASN A 527 12.91 -3.27 18.66
C ASN A 527 12.48 -4.73 18.63
N ALA A 528 13.38 -5.60 19.06
CA ALA A 528 13.18 -7.01 19.40
C ALA A 528 11.84 -7.29 20.15
N SER A 529 11.62 -6.64 21.30
CA SER A 529 10.58 -7.04 22.26
C SER A 529 9.12 -6.82 21.81
N TYR A 530 8.85 -5.83 20.94
CA TYR A 530 7.48 -5.38 20.62
C TYR A 530 7.21 -5.08 19.13
N GLY A 531 8.23 -5.12 18.26
CA GLY A 531 8.13 -4.74 16.83
C GLY A 531 8.38 -5.87 15.84
N ALA A 532 7.76 -7.01 16.10
CA ALA A 532 7.89 -8.19 15.26
C ALA A 532 7.29 -7.98 13.87
N ILE A 533 7.97 -8.49 12.85
CA ILE A 533 7.39 -8.63 11.52
C ILE A 533 7.27 -10.11 11.18
N PHE A 534 6.30 -10.45 10.35
CA PHE A 534 6.00 -11.85 10.04
C PHE A 534 5.95 -12.13 8.55
N GLY A 535 6.11 -13.40 8.17
CA GLY A 535 5.65 -13.84 6.85
C GLY A 535 4.12 -13.77 6.77
N VAL A 536 3.44 -14.37 7.74
CA VAL A 536 1.98 -14.36 7.87
C VAL A 536 1.59 -13.88 9.27
N TYR A 537 0.72 -12.87 9.37
CA TYR A 537 0.21 -12.36 10.64
C TYR A 537 -1.31 -12.25 10.64
N MET A 538 -1.94 -13.18 11.36
CA MET A 538 -3.37 -13.21 11.68
C MET A 538 -3.59 -12.41 12.97
N ASP A 539 -3.93 -11.13 12.85
CA ASP A 539 -4.06 -10.18 13.96
C ASP A 539 -5.49 -10.13 14.55
N ASP A 540 -5.65 -9.46 15.70
CA ASP A 540 -6.91 -9.18 16.40
C ASP A 540 -7.99 -10.25 16.25
N CYS A 541 -7.72 -11.45 16.79
CA CYS A 541 -8.69 -12.54 16.90
C CYS A 541 -9.09 -13.19 15.56
N LEU A 542 -8.39 -12.92 14.46
CA LEU A 542 -8.67 -13.57 13.17
C LEU A 542 -8.58 -15.10 13.26
N SER A 543 -9.53 -15.78 12.63
CA SER A 543 -9.87 -17.16 12.96
C SER A 543 -10.32 -17.98 11.75
N TRP A 544 -10.18 -19.30 11.86
CA TRP A 544 -10.55 -20.29 10.83
C TRP A 544 -9.81 -20.11 9.50
N SER A 545 -8.59 -19.58 9.57
CA SER A 545 -7.69 -19.50 8.42
C SER A 545 -6.93 -20.83 8.22
N THR A 546 -6.47 -21.07 6.99
CA THR A 546 -5.59 -22.20 6.65
C THR A 546 -4.26 -21.67 6.14
N ILE A 547 -3.17 -22.00 6.82
CA ILE A 547 -1.80 -21.64 6.44
C ILE A 547 -1.07 -22.93 6.13
N THR A 548 -0.94 -23.29 4.85
CA THR A 548 -0.48 -24.63 4.45
C THR A 548 0.57 -24.65 3.35
N ASP A 549 1.50 -25.61 3.39
CA ASP A 549 2.44 -25.88 2.27
C ASP A 549 3.30 -24.65 1.88
N ASN A 550 3.51 -23.70 2.78
CA ASN A 550 4.35 -22.53 2.52
C ASN A 550 5.82 -22.78 2.90
N HIS A 551 6.74 -22.09 2.23
CA HIS A 551 8.15 -22.09 2.56
C HIS A 551 8.57 -20.71 3.07
N PHE A 552 9.04 -20.66 4.32
CA PHE A 552 9.58 -19.47 4.95
C PHE A 552 11.10 -19.61 5.06
N LEU A 553 11.83 -18.63 4.53
CA LEU A 553 13.28 -18.61 4.48
C LEU A 553 13.80 -17.26 4.98
N ARG A 554 14.60 -17.25 6.06
CA ARG A 554 15.18 -16.01 6.63
C ARG A 554 14.12 -14.97 6.98
N CYS A 555 13.11 -15.40 7.73
CA CYS A 555 12.07 -14.51 8.25
C CYS A 555 12.33 -14.17 9.71
N ASP A 556 12.04 -12.94 10.14
CA ASP A 556 12.13 -12.52 11.55
C ASP A 556 11.30 -13.43 12.46
N SER A 557 10.05 -13.65 12.07
CA SER A 557 9.22 -14.77 12.47
C SER A 557 8.36 -15.19 11.27
N ALA A 558 8.02 -16.47 11.16
CA ALA A 558 7.27 -16.94 10.00
C ALA A 558 5.78 -16.66 10.13
N ILE A 559 5.16 -17.08 11.24
CA ILE A 559 3.71 -16.98 11.44
C ILE A 559 3.41 -16.38 12.81
N GLN A 560 2.46 -15.45 12.88
CA GLN A 560 1.78 -15.08 14.12
C GLN A 560 0.28 -15.29 14.03
N VAL A 561 -0.28 -15.83 15.11
CA VAL A 561 -1.73 -15.88 15.36
C VAL A 561 -1.99 -15.16 16.68
N ALA A 562 -2.73 -14.06 16.66
CA ALA A 562 -3.04 -13.27 17.85
C ALA A 562 -4.48 -13.52 18.32
N SER A 563 -4.64 -14.34 19.36
CA SER A 563 -5.94 -14.75 19.93
C SER A 563 -6.91 -15.41 18.94
N GLY A 564 -6.37 -16.06 17.90
CA GLY A 564 -7.17 -16.71 16.85
C GLY A 564 -7.82 -18.02 17.29
N LYS A 565 -8.82 -18.48 16.55
CA LYS A 565 -9.57 -19.71 16.80
C LYS A 565 -9.62 -20.58 15.55
N GLY A 566 -9.44 -21.89 15.70
CA GLY A 566 -9.67 -22.87 14.63
C GLY A 566 -8.72 -22.79 13.44
N THR A 567 -7.67 -21.96 13.50
CA THR A 567 -6.67 -21.83 12.43
C THR A 567 -5.87 -23.11 12.29
N THR A 568 -5.64 -23.54 11.05
CA THR A 568 -4.81 -24.71 10.73
C THR A 568 -3.48 -24.26 10.15
N ILE A 569 -2.38 -24.71 10.74
CA ILE A 569 -1.00 -24.48 10.29
C ILE A 569 -0.44 -25.84 9.90
N ALA A 570 -0.29 -26.11 8.60
CA ALA A 570 0.05 -27.46 8.12
C ALA A 570 1.15 -27.48 7.05
N ARG A 571 2.04 -28.48 7.08
CA ARG A 571 3.01 -28.75 6.00
C ARG A 571 3.88 -27.54 5.59
N ASN A 572 4.06 -26.58 6.48
CA ASN A 572 4.94 -25.44 6.20
C ASN A 572 6.39 -25.83 6.49
N VAL A 573 7.32 -25.27 5.73
CA VAL A 573 8.76 -25.42 5.93
C VAL A 573 9.31 -24.10 6.46
N PHE A 574 10.00 -24.16 7.60
CA PHE A 574 10.65 -23.02 8.24
C PHE A 574 12.16 -23.21 8.19
N ASP A 575 12.85 -22.31 7.50
CA ASP A 575 14.29 -22.33 7.26
C ASP A 575 14.88 -20.98 7.71
N ASP A 576 15.75 -20.98 8.73
CA ASP A 576 16.34 -19.78 9.32
C ASP A 576 15.28 -18.75 9.77
N CYS A 577 14.25 -19.24 10.47
CA CYS A 577 13.11 -18.44 10.96
C CYS A 577 13.12 -18.31 12.49
N ASP A 578 14.32 -18.31 13.07
CA ASP A 578 14.58 -18.31 14.51
C ASP A 578 15.73 -17.36 14.84
N ASN A 579 15.55 -16.06 14.56
CA ASN A 579 16.61 -15.10 14.83
C ASN A 579 16.70 -14.74 16.32
N ASN A 580 17.71 -13.93 16.70
CA ASN A 580 17.97 -13.50 18.09
C ASN A 580 16.79 -12.82 18.81
N ASN A 581 15.66 -12.60 18.13
CA ASN A 581 14.46 -12.01 18.69
C ASN A 581 13.30 -12.99 18.93
N HIS A 582 13.00 -13.83 17.94
CA HIS A 582 12.03 -14.92 18.10
C HIS A 582 12.76 -16.25 18.11
N ALA A 583 12.81 -16.90 19.27
CA ALA A 583 13.38 -18.25 19.39
C ALA A 583 12.58 -19.33 18.65
N CYS A 584 11.57 -18.96 17.85
CA CYS A 584 10.66 -19.86 17.18
C CYS A 584 10.06 -19.27 15.90
N ALA A 585 9.69 -20.15 14.97
CA ALA A 585 9.08 -19.78 13.70
C ALA A 585 7.60 -19.32 13.84
N VAL A 586 6.87 -19.82 14.85
CA VAL A 586 5.45 -19.53 15.04
C VAL A 586 5.17 -18.88 16.40
N VAL A 587 4.45 -17.76 16.42
CA VAL A 587 4.06 -17.05 17.65
C VAL A 587 2.54 -17.13 17.83
N LEU A 588 2.11 -17.70 18.95
CA LEU A 588 0.72 -17.63 19.40
C LEU A 588 0.61 -16.51 20.43
N ALA A 589 0.16 -15.33 19.98
CA ALA A 589 0.15 -14.12 20.77
C ALA A 589 -1.15 -13.96 21.58
N TYR A 590 -1.03 -13.40 22.79
CA TYR A 590 -2.14 -12.85 23.57
C TYR A 590 -2.58 -11.51 23.01
N ARG A 591 -3.88 -11.30 22.83
CA ARG A 591 -4.46 -10.00 22.46
C ARG A 591 -5.91 -9.85 22.97
N ALA A 592 -6.15 -8.87 23.85
CA ALA A 592 -7.43 -8.68 24.53
C ALA A 592 -8.09 -7.29 24.33
N GLY A 593 -7.53 -6.44 23.45
CA GLY A 593 -7.76 -4.99 23.49
C GLY A 593 -8.71 -4.36 22.45
N PHE A 594 -9.06 -5.03 21.35
CA PHE A 594 -9.74 -4.36 20.21
C PHE A 594 -11.21 -4.75 19.99
N THR A 595 -11.85 -5.33 21.00
CA THR A 595 -13.10 -6.10 20.89
C THR A 595 -14.41 -5.30 21.08
N THR A 596 -14.41 -3.97 20.95
CA THR A 596 -15.57 -3.13 21.32
C THR A 596 -16.65 -3.02 20.23
N THR A 597 -16.44 -3.55 19.02
CA THR A 597 -17.38 -3.42 17.89
C THR A 597 -18.06 -4.72 17.45
N PHE A 598 -17.85 -5.84 18.14
CA PHE A 598 -18.37 -7.15 17.71
C PHE A 598 -19.88 -7.19 17.55
N ASP A 599 -20.65 -6.61 18.49
CA ASP A 599 -22.10 -6.62 18.40
C ASP A 599 -22.64 -5.87 17.18
N ALA A 600 -21.99 -4.78 16.80
CA ALA A 600 -22.36 -3.99 15.62
C ALA A 600 -21.94 -4.67 14.32
N GLU A 601 -20.81 -5.38 14.32
CA GLU A 601 -20.36 -6.19 13.19
C GLU A 601 -21.27 -7.41 13.00
N LEU A 602 -21.45 -8.26 14.02
CA LEU A 602 -22.25 -9.48 13.94
C LEU A 602 -23.72 -9.21 13.60
N ALA A 603 -24.27 -8.06 13.99
CA ALA A 603 -25.64 -7.67 13.64
C ALA A 603 -25.84 -7.40 12.14
N GLN A 604 -24.77 -7.17 11.36
CA GLN A 604 -24.85 -6.93 9.92
C GLN A 604 -24.99 -8.22 9.11
N TYR A 605 -24.72 -9.39 9.70
CA TYR A 605 -24.65 -10.66 8.99
C TYR A 605 -25.70 -11.65 9.50
N LEU A 606 -26.30 -12.43 8.60
CA LEU A 606 -27.28 -13.48 8.94
C LEU A 606 -26.57 -14.75 9.40
N LEU A 607 -25.88 -14.67 10.53
CA LEU A 607 -24.98 -15.71 11.05
C LEU A 607 -25.65 -17.06 11.32
N GLU A 608 -26.95 -17.03 11.63
CA GLU A 608 -27.72 -18.23 11.97
C GLU A 608 -28.19 -19.02 10.75
N ASP A 609 -28.21 -18.39 9.57
CA ASP A 609 -28.68 -18.95 8.31
C ASP A 609 -27.51 -19.34 7.40
N PRO A 610 -27.70 -20.31 6.48
CA PRO A 610 -26.76 -20.52 5.38
C PRO A 610 -26.64 -19.23 4.53
N PRO A 611 -25.44 -18.89 4.00
CA PRO A 611 -24.22 -19.70 4.03
C PRO A 611 -23.37 -19.57 5.31
N TRP A 612 -23.52 -18.52 6.12
CA TRP A 612 -22.70 -18.28 7.32
C TRP A 612 -22.70 -19.42 8.32
N SER A 613 -23.88 -19.99 8.62
CA SER A 613 -24.02 -21.12 9.54
C SER A 613 -23.27 -22.40 9.10
N THR A 614 -22.81 -22.46 7.84
CA THR A 614 -22.05 -23.59 7.30
C THR A 614 -20.54 -23.39 7.35
N LEU A 615 -20.05 -22.14 7.35
CA LEU A 615 -18.62 -21.81 7.40
C LEU A 615 -18.03 -21.91 8.81
N TRP A 616 -18.84 -21.85 9.87
CA TRP A 616 -18.38 -22.02 11.26
C TRP A 616 -18.67 -23.42 11.82
N PRO A 617 -17.75 -24.38 11.71
CA PRO A 617 -17.98 -25.76 12.16
C PRO A 617 -18.15 -25.91 13.68
N LEU A 618 -17.53 -25.07 14.51
CA LEU A 618 -17.65 -25.14 15.98
C LEU A 618 -19.02 -24.70 16.51
N VAL A 619 -19.78 -23.93 15.71
CA VAL A 619 -21.11 -23.44 16.08
C VAL A 619 -22.16 -24.56 16.11
N LYS A 620 -21.97 -25.59 15.28
CA LYS A 620 -22.95 -26.69 15.18
C LYS A 620 -22.93 -27.64 16.37
N GLU A 621 -21.78 -27.81 17.03
CA GLU A 621 -21.65 -28.77 18.14
C GLU A 621 -22.17 -28.24 19.49
N GLN A 622 -22.32 -26.94 19.69
CA GLN A 622 -22.83 -26.37 20.95
C GLN A 622 -24.26 -25.81 20.90
N LYS A 623 -25.01 -26.06 19.82
CA LYS A 623 -26.42 -25.64 19.62
C LYS A 623 -27.44 -26.37 20.53
N SER A 624 -27.08 -26.77 21.75
CA SER A 624 -28.07 -27.19 22.76
C SER A 624 -28.58 -25.97 23.55
N GLY A 625 -29.41 -25.13 22.92
CA GLY A 625 -30.37 -24.27 23.64
C GLY A 625 -30.06 -22.78 23.83
N GLY A 626 -29.08 -22.18 23.12
CA GLY A 626 -28.83 -20.73 23.14
C GLY A 626 -28.83 -20.08 21.74
N GLN A 627 -29.07 -18.77 21.65
CA GLN A 627 -28.89 -18.01 20.40
C GLN A 627 -27.41 -18.02 19.99
N LEU A 628 -27.11 -18.18 18.70
CA LEU A 628 -25.72 -18.25 18.19
C LEU A 628 -24.95 -16.98 18.56
N ARG A 629 -25.61 -15.84 18.49
CA ARG A 629 -25.07 -14.54 18.87
C ARG A 629 -24.58 -14.51 20.31
N ASP A 630 -25.35 -15.04 21.27
CA ASP A 630 -24.97 -15.07 22.69
C ASP A 630 -23.79 -16.02 22.96
N TYR A 631 -23.66 -17.07 22.15
CA TYR A 631 -22.51 -17.96 22.19
C TYR A 631 -21.27 -17.30 21.61
N LEU A 632 -21.36 -16.69 20.42
CA LEU A 632 -20.24 -15.97 19.81
C LEU A 632 -19.79 -14.84 20.71
N ASN A 633 -20.70 -14.03 21.24
CA ASN A 633 -20.37 -12.98 22.19
C ASN A 633 -19.63 -13.55 23.41
N ARG A 634 -20.13 -14.60 24.07
CA ARG A 634 -19.39 -15.22 25.18
C ARG A 634 -18.06 -15.85 24.76
N PHE A 635 -18.00 -16.54 23.63
CA PHE A 635 -16.79 -17.18 23.12
C PHE A 635 -15.70 -16.15 22.76
N TRP A 636 -16.07 -14.96 22.32
CA TRP A 636 -15.13 -13.89 21.99
C TRP A 636 -14.81 -12.98 23.17
N PHE A 637 -15.76 -12.70 24.06
CA PHE A 637 -15.56 -11.85 25.24
C PHE A 637 -14.96 -12.61 26.43
N ASP A 638 -15.45 -13.80 26.76
CA ASP A 638 -14.95 -14.59 27.89
C ASP A 638 -13.59 -15.24 27.59
N TYR A 639 -13.26 -15.43 26.31
CA TYR A 639 -11.95 -15.91 25.84
C TYR A 639 -11.20 -14.87 25.00
N ALA A 640 -11.48 -13.58 25.23
CA ALA A 640 -10.65 -12.51 24.70
C ALA A 640 -9.20 -12.72 25.19
N GLY A 641 -8.24 -12.75 24.26
CA GLY A 641 -6.85 -13.04 24.62
C GLY A 641 -6.42 -14.52 24.51
N VAL A 642 -7.32 -15.45 24.19
CA VAL A 642 -6.99 -16.89 24.14
C VAL A 642 -6.94 -17.38 22.70
N ASN A 643 -5.89 -18.13 22.35
CA ASN A 643 -5.86 -18.91 21.12
C ASN A 643 -6.59 -20.25 21.32
N ILE A 644 -7.53 -20.61 20.45
CA ILE A 644 -8.37 -21.80 20.65
C ILE A 644 -8.34 -22.75 19.46
N GLY A 645 -8.07 -24.03 19.69
CA GLY A 645 -8.20 -25.06 18.64
C GLY A 645 -7.29 -24.82 17.42
N ILE A 646 -6.09 -24.29 17.65
CA ILE A 646 -5.07 -24.10 16.63
C ILE A 646 -4.43 -25.46 16.30
N LYS A 647 -4.52 -25.88 15.04
CA LYS A 647 -4.04 -27.19 14.59
C LYS A 647 -2.67 -27.07 13.94
N PHE A 648 -1.71 -27.90 14.39
CA PHE A 648 -0.41 -28.06 13.75
C PHE A 648 -0.34 -29.45 13.10
N VAL A 649 0.00 -29.52 11.81
CA VAL A 649 0.06 -30.80 11.07
C VAL A 649 1.31 -30.84 10.19
N ASP A 650 2.22 -31.79 10.38
CA ASP A 650 3.35 -32.06 9.47
C ASP A 650 4.24 -30.85 9.12
N ASN A 651 4.39 -29.87 10.02
CA ASN A 651 5.29 -28.73 9.78
C ASN A 651 6.75 -29.12 10.01
N VAL A 652 7.66 -28.55 9.22
CA VAL A 652 9.09 -28.85 9.24
C VAL A 652 9.87 -27.61 9.69
N LEU A 653 10.65 -27.76 10.76
CA LEU A 653 11.62 -26.77 11.22
C LEU A 653 13.03 -27.25 10.83
N LYS A 654 13.70 -26.55 9.92
CA LYS A 654 15.06 -26.91 9.46
C LYS A 654 16.16 -26.36 10.35
N SER A 655 15.95 -25.19 10.95
CA SER A 655 16.85 -24.54 11.90
C SER A 655 16.08 -24.06 13.13
N GLY A 656 16.77 -23.98 14.26
CA GLY A 656 16.21 -23.48 15.51
C GLY A 656 15.71 -24.53 16.49
N SER A 657 15.40 -24.04 17.69
CA SER A 657 15.13 -24.89 18.85
C SER A 657 13.64 -25.16 19.06
N TYR A 658 12.78 -24.23 18.65
CA TYR A 658 11.34 -24.30 18.95
C TYR A 658 10.52 -24.00 17.69
N LEU A 659 9.52 -24.85 17.42
CA LEU A 659 8.57 -24.58 16.35
C LEU A 659 7.69 -23.38 16.68
N TYR A 660 7.20 -23.30 17.92
CA TYR A 660 6.30 -22.24 18.35
C TYR A 660 6.55 -21.77 19.79
N ARG A 661 6.11 -20.54 20.09
CA ARG A 661 5.98 -20.01 21.46
C ARG A 661 4.59 -19.43 21.67
N THR A 662 4.18 -19.33 22.93
CA THR A 662 2.93 -18.67 23.31
C THR A 662 3.23 -17.49 24.23
N THR A 663 2.55 -16.36 24.07
CA THR A 663 2.61 -15.22 25.01
C THR A 663 1.33 -15.08 25.84
N GLY A 664 0.38 -15.99 25.65
CA GLY A 664 -0.90 -16.03 26.34
C GLY A 664 -1.44 -17.45 26.56
N PRO A 665 -2.61 -17.56 27.21
CA PRO A 665 -3.36 -18.81 27.34
C PRO A 665 -3.72 -19.40 25.97
N VAL A 666 -3.69 -20.73 25.90
CA VAL A 666 -4.14 -21.53 24.76
C VAL A 666 -5.10 -22.59 25.28
N ASP A 667 -6.24 -22.76 24.61
CA ASP A 667 -7.28 -23.72 25.00
C ASP A 667 -7.67 -24.63 23.81
N GLY A 668 -8.04 -25.88 24.10
CA GLY A 668 -8.33 -26.89 23.08
C GLY A 668 -7.10 -27.46 22.36
N ASP A 669 -7.33 -28.31 21.35
CA ASP A 669 -6.33 -29.26 20.87
C ASP A 669 -5.19 -28.67 20.03
N ILE A 670 -3.98 -28.71 20.60
CA ILE A 670 -2.67 -28.82 19.94
C ILE A 670 -2.33 -30.32 19.89
N VAL A 671 -2.52 -31.02 18.75
CA VAL A 671 -2.20 -32.47 18.69
C VAL A 671 -0.93 -32.75 17.88
N GLN A 672 0.05 -33.28 18.62
CA GLN A 672 1.31 -33.87 18.19
C GLN A 672 1.09 -35.18 17.41
N THR A 673 1.31 -35.15 16.11
CA THR A 673 1.83 -36.33 15.39
C THR A 673 2.88 -35.87 14.40
N GLN A 674 4.15 -36.16 14.72
CA GLN A 674 5.36 -35.99 13.89
C GLN A 674 5.98 -34.59 13.79
N LEU A 675 6.50 -34.07 14.91
CA LEU A 675 7.70 -33.22 14.83
C LEU A 675 8.89 -34.13 14.49
N GLN A 676 9.19 -34.33 13.21
CA GLN A 676 10.45 -34.99 12.83
C GLN A 676 11.60 -34.00 13.04
N TYR A 677 12.24 -34.10 14.20
CA TYR A 677 13.54 -33.47 14.40
C TYR A 677 14.55 -34.10 13.43
N PRO A 678 15.41 -33.32 12.76
CA PRO A 678 16.56 -33.87 12.05
C PRO A 678 17.36 -34.80 12.96
N ALA A 679 17.82 -35.94 12.41
CA ALA A 679 18.58 -36.93 13.17
C ALA A 679 19.82 -36.28 13.82
N GLY A 680 19.81 -36.15 15.16
CA GLY A 680 20.89 -35.56 15.95
C GLY A 680 20.47 -34.55 17.03
N TYR A 681 19.21 -34.10 17.06
CA TYR A 681 18.72 -33.11 18.04
C TYR A 681 17.83 -33.76 19.12
N SER A 682 18.20 -33.59 20.39
CA SER A 682 17.40 -33.99 21.56
C SER A 682 17.25 -32.80 22.52
N GLY A 683 16.03 -32.35 22.76
CA GLY A 683 15.71 -31.34 23.77
C GLY A 683 14.34 -31.61 24.39
N THR A 684 14.31 -31.78 25.72
CA THR A 684 13.07 -31.85 26.52
C THR A 684 12.73 -30.42 26.98
N PRO A 685 11.47 -29.94 26.91
CA PRO A 685 11.11 -28.62 27.43
C PRO A 685 11.29 -28.54 28.96
N VAL A 686 11.74 -27.41 29.50
CA VAL A 686 12.09 -27.22 30.93
C VAL A 686 11.16 -26.17 31.57
N GLU A 687 10.65 -26.48 32.77
CA GLU A 687 9.82 -25.61 33.61
C GLU A 687 10.59 -24.38 34.13
N GLY A 688 9.92 -23.22 34.13
CA GLY A 688 10.37 -21.99 34.78
C GLY A 688 10.13 -20.77 33.90
N GLY A 689 8.89 -20.29 33.81
CA GLY A 689 8.54 -19.05 33.09
C GLY A 689 9.02 -19.02 31.63
N GLY A 690 8.61 -20.00 30.83
CA GLY A 690 9.02 -20.15 29.43
C GLY A 690 8.31 -21.35 28.80
N SER A 691 8.26 -21.41 27.47
CA SER A 691 7.91 -22.56 26.60
C SER A 691 7.16 -23.74 27.26
N VAL A 692 5.89 -23.97 26.91
CA VAL A 692 5.00 -24.93 27.62
C VAL A 692 5.42 -26.40 27.48
N LEU A 693 5.47 -27.09 28.63
CA LEU A 693 5.15 -28.51 28.80
C LEU A 693 3.82 -28.60 29.60
N MET A 694 2.79 -29.22 29.01
CA MET A 694 1.43 -29.33 29.57
C MET A 694 1.31 -30.49 30.57
N SER A 695 1.17 -30.20 31.87
CA SER A 695 0.70 -31.22 32.84
C SER A 695 -0.21 -30.71 33.96
N THR A 696 -0.84 -29.52 33.84
CA THR A 696 -1.69 -28.97 34.93
C THR A 696 -3.11 -28.57 34.58
N MET A 697 -3.63 -28.84 33.38
CA MET A 697 -5.06 -28.61 33.11
C MET A 697 -5.90 -29.82 33.53
N LYS A 698 -6.40 -29.80 34.77
CA LYS A 698 -7.57 -30.60 35.19
C LYS A 698 -8.84 -29.93 34.67
N ARG A 699 -9.60 -30.70 33.88
CA ARG A 699 -10.99 -30.40 33.46
C ARG A 699 -11.90 -30.11 34.65
N PRO A 700 -12.95 -29.30 34.44
CA PRO A 700 -14.32 -29.71 34.74
C PRO A 700 -14.94 -30.47 33.56
#